data_AF-A0A6A6GP12-F1
#
_entry.id   AF-A0A6A6GP12-F1
#
_cell.length_a   1.000
_cell.length_b   1.000
_cell.length_c   1.000
_cell.angle_alpha   90.00
_cell.angle_beta   90.00
_cell.angle_gamma   90.00
#
_symmetry.space_group_name_H-M   'P 1'
#
loop_
_entity.id
_entity.type
_entity.pdbx_description
1 polymer ?
#
loop_
_entity_poly.entity_id
_entity_poly.type
_entity_poly.pdbx_seq_one_letter_code
_entity_poly.pdbx_strand_id
1 'polypeptide(L)'
;MEFRPRPDYVVSPVSSVDNLPATNLVRPTNTSARRSSQSSRRGRSNIRSSDDRSRGISSPSTTSSEPEEVDYHTDFTTPAASETGPEDGCLEEVEAFREREWPMLKGNVYLDNAGTAIPTASLIRESAFDLTHNLYGNPHSDSAPAARASHKIDDVRLRILRFFNASPSDWNVIFTANATAAIKLVTDCMRDHASATNTPLWYGYHKDSHTSIVGVRELTKMHRCFTSDEEVEIWISSGGLGGPRARQLGLFAYPGQSNMTGRRLPYSWCGRIRKNLRKAKTYTLYDAAAHASTAQMDLSDVSIAPDFVAASFYKIFGKPDIGCLLVRRESEEIFKDRRYFGGGTVEMVITLNDSWHVRKDDLHERLEDGTLPFHSIVELEHALNVHERLFGPMPMKTIGHHTGQLAKMMYDRVSAMRHANGAPVLKIYKDDKSQYGDPSTQGATMAFNILSPKGRLWGFEDVEGILNDAGIYVRSGSLCNPGGMASNLGWSAAEMKRAYEEGHRCSNPVQVLHGKATGVVRASLGAHNIAHDIDRFVKFLEETFIDAHPGVTTDEATVTPQAHSLASSPGSRATSLSSQSTPVQHHTFPVPTPHSLPHRPPSPPKDSLPRNDSALHGLPPSHPPAPTRSTTTIHAPAPAAPSSPSPPPGPSQHQSFSTLTSALSSRSRNRKSLHTRAAKGMGMEIKVHDLLSSPPPNAPPTPCSAEYGGDDGGGSVASASVRSGKRRFGRTVGGLLGRSKG
;
A
#
# COMPACT_ATOMS: atom_id res chain seq x y z
N MET A 1 -11.45 -1.50 56.30
CA MET A 1 -10.20 -1.40 57.10
C MET A 1 -9.13 -2.09 56.26
N GLU A 2 -8.19 -1.38 55.64
CA GLU A 2 -7.12 -0.60 56.27
C GLU A 2 -6.28 -1.42 57.26
N PHE A 3 -5.02 -1.68 56.92
CA PHE A 3 -3.91 -1.38 57.83
C PHE A 3 -2.57 -1.19 57.08
N ARG A 4 -2.27 0.09 56.80
CA ARG A 4 -0.98 0.83 56.73
C ARG A 4 0.33 0.20 56.12
N PRO A 5 1.31 1.05 55.73
CA PRO A 5 2.43 0.65 54.86
C PRO A 5 3.84 0.88 55.47
N ARG A 6 4.90 0.58 54.68
CA ARG A 6 6.31 0.99 54.88
C ARG A 6 7.00 0.33 56.10
N PRO A 7 8.33 0.49 56.34
CA PRO A 7 9.36 1.29 55.63
C PRO A 7 10.52 0.45 55.03
N ASP A 8 11.54 1.01 54.37
CA ASP A 8 11.71 2.11 53.37
C ASP A 8 13.18 1.96 52.86
N TYR A 9 13.58 2.66 51.78
CA TYR A 9 14.94 2.55 51.21
C TYR A 9 15.95 3.54 51.84
N VAL A 10 17.11 3.05 52.29
CA VAL A 10 18.17 3.86 52.92
C VAL A 10 19.03 4.60 51.88
N VAL A 11 19.19 5.91 52.07
CA VAL A 11 20.19 6.73 51.39
C VAL A 11 21.30 7.11 52.39
N SER A 12 22.56 7.03 51.97
CA SER A 12 23.72 7.60 52.68
C SER A 12 24.85 7.96 51.70
N PRO A 13 25.73 8.95 52.02
CA PRO A 13 26.26 9.83 50.97
C PRO A 13 27.81 10.01 50.92
N VAL A 14 28.29 10.54 49.79
CA VAL A 14 29.49 11.42 49.64
C VAL A 14 30.86 10.80 50.05
N SER A 15 31.84 10.67 49.15
CA SER A 15 32.66 11.81 48.71
C SER A 15 33.56 11.53 47.50
N SER A 16 34.11 12.60 46.91
CA SER A 16 34.94 12.65 45.71
C SER A 16 36.44 12.80 45.97
N VAL A 17 37.29 12.16 45.15
CA VAL A 17 38.66 12.63 44.82
C VAL A 17 38.93 12.31 43.33
N ASP A 18 39.74 13.14 42.68
CA ASP A 18 40.05 13.12 41.24
C ASP A 18 40.91 11.94 40.76
N ASN A 19 40.84 11.64 39.46
CA ASN A 19 42.02 11.71 38.57
C ASN A 19 41.64 11.63 37.07
N LEU A 20 42.30 12.46 36.25
CA LEU A 20 42.36 12.36 34.80
C LEU A 20 43.74 11.86 34.37
N PRO A 21 43.89 11.36 33.14
CA PRO A 21 44.95 11.89 32.29
C PRO A 21 44.43 12.34 30.93
N ALA A 22 45.20 13.18 30.24
CA ALA A 22 44.85 13.76 28.95
C ALA A 22 46.01 13.70 27.95
N THR A 23 45.69 14.05 26.71
CA THR A 23 46.60 14.33 25.58
C THR A 23 47.52 13.22 25.07
N ASN A 24 47.35 12.89 23.80
CA ASN A 24 48.44 13.13 22.85
C ASN A 24 47.87 13.59 21.50
N LEU A 25 48.51 14.59 20.88
CA LEU A 25 47.98 15.27 19.69
C LEU A 25 49.16 15.67 18.79
N VAL A 26 49.32 15.01 17.65
CA VAL A 26 50.46 15.21 16.74
C VAL A 26 49.97 15.55 15.33
N ARG A 27 50.33 16.74 14.86
CA ARG A 27 50.24 17.14 13.44
C ARG A 27 51.40 16.53 12.64
N PRO A 28 51.27 16.49 11.30
CA PRO A 28 52.21 17.27 10.49
C PRO A 28 51.52 18.33 9.62
N THR A 29 52.30 19.29 9.13
CA THR A 29 51.88 20.34 8.19
C THR A 29 52.57 20.18 6.84
N ASN A 30 51.94 20.68 5.77
CA ASN A 30 52.44 20.66 4.39
C ASN A 30 53.90 21.12 4.23
N THR A 31 54.63 20.44 3.35
CA THR A 31 55.64 21.04 2.45
C THR A 31 55.46 20.50 1.04
N SER A 32 55.91 21.25 0.03
CA SER A 32 55.60 21.02 -1.39
C SER A 32 56.80 20.59 -2.21
N ALA A 33 56.58 19.70 -3.19
CA ALA A 33 57.55 19.41 -4.24
C ALA A 33 56.85 19.06 -5.56
N ARG A 34 57.01 19.92 -6.57
CA ARG A 34 56.76 19.57 -7.98
C ARG A 34 57.92 18.70 -8.49
N ARG A 35 57.63 17.68 -9.29
CA ARG A 35 58.52 17.26 -10.41
C ARG A 35 57.72 16.55 -11.51
N SER A 36 58.25 16.60 -12.73
CA SER A 36 57.51 16.26 -13.95
C SER A 36 58.43 15.66 -15.02
N SER A 37 58.03 14.52 -15.59
CA SER A 37 58.57 13.92 -16.83
C SER A 37 57.62 12.79 -17.24
N GLN A 38 56.90 12.81 -18.37
CA GLN A 38 57.29 12.87 -19.79
C GLN A 38 57.57 11.48 -20.44
N SER A 39 56.58 11.01 -21.22
CA SER A 39 56.73 10.07 -22.36
C SER A 39 57.13 8.60 -22.01
N SER A 40 57.00 7.60 -22.90
CA SER A 40 56.77 7.67 -24.35
C SER A 40 55.99 6.47 -24.97
N ARG A 41 55.40 6.78 -26.14
CA ARG A 41 54.80 5.92 -27.19
C ARG A 41 55.32 4.47 -27.33
N ARG A 42 54.39 3.52 -27.47
CA ARG A 42 54.22 2.52 -28.57
C ARG A 42 52.99 1.62 -28.26
N GLY A 43 52.26 1.04 -29.21
CA GLY A 43 52.25 1.24 -30.67
C GLY A 43 51.74 0.02 -31.46
N ARG A 44 50.45 0.02 -31.87
CA ARG A 44 49.77 -0.79 -32.92
C ARG A 44 50.32 -2.19 -33.30
N SER A 45 49.42 -3.19 -33.32
CA SER A 45 49.14 -3.96 -34.55
C SER A 45 47.77 -4.64 -34.52
N ASN A 46 47.12 -4.77 -35.70
CA ASN A 46 45.89 -5.53 -35.94
C ASN A 46 46.23 -6.71 -36.89
N ILE A 47 45.52 -7.83 -36.77
CA ILE A 47 45.16 -8.88 -37.78
C ILE A 47 44.18 -9.81 -37.01
N ARG A 48 42.93 -10.17 -37.38
CA ARG A 48 42.10 -10.25 -38.61
C ARG A 48 42.14 -11.64 -39.32
N SER A 49 40.95 -12.06 -39.82
CA SER A 49 40.60 -13.33 -40.54
C SER A 49 40.72 -14.66 -39.78
N SER A 50 39.96 -15.73 -40.11
CA SER A 50 38.59 -15.89 -40.66
C SER A 50 38.20 -17.40 -40.68
N ASP A 51 36.90 -17.72 -40.92
CA ASP A 51 36.41 -18.99 -41.54
C ASP A 51 36.57 -20.31 -40.73
N ASP A 52 35.76 -21.40 -40.83
CA ASP A 52 34.44 -21.73 -41.42
C ASP A 52 33.87 -23.04 -40.76
N ARG A 53 32.64 -23.47 -41.10
CA ARG A 53 31.98 -24.84 -41.10
C ARG A 53 32.63 -26.08 -40.39
N SER A 54 31.92 -27.13 -39.91
CA SER A 54 30.47 -27.46 -39.77
C SER A 54 30.17 -28.87 -39.18
N ARG A 55 28.96 -29.06 -38.60
CA ARG A 55 28.06 -30.27 -38.59
C ARG A 55 28.48 -31.62 -37.94
N GLY A 56 27.46 -32.32 -37.38
CA GLY A 56 27.44 -33.71 -36.86
C GLY A 56 27.07 -33.74 -35.37
N ILE A 57 25.93 -34.23 -34.84
CA ILE A 57 25.01 -35.37 -35.14
C ILE A 57 25.62 -36.75 -34.89
N SER A 58 25.42 -37.31 -33.68
CA SER A 58 24.80 -38.64 -33.46
C SER A 58 24.81 -39.08 -31.97
N SER A 59 23.68 -39.58 -31.47
CA SER A 59 23.59 -40.57 -30.37
C SER A 59 23.22 -41.94 -30.99
N PRO A 60 23.40 -43.11 -30.33
CA PRO A 60 22.40 -43.57 -29.34
C PRO A 60 22.91 -44.59 -28.26
N SER A 61 22.00 -45.05 -27.39
CA SER A 61 21.96 -46.39 -26.74
C SER A 61 23.07 -46.85 -25.76
N THR A 62 22.87 -47.59 -24.65
CA THR A 62 21.80 -47.92 -23.67
C THR A 62 22.22 -49.24 -22.98
N THR A 63 22.50 -49.25 -21.66
CA THR A 63 22.46 -50.40 -20.69
C THR A 63 23.10 -49.96 -19.36
N SER A 64 22.81 -50.48 -18.15
CA SER A 64 21.57 -50.98 -17.50
C SER A 64 21.97 -51.58 -16.13
N SER A 65 21.66 -50.94 -15.00
CA SER A 65 21.86 -51.51 -13.66
C SER A 65 21.14 -50.71 -12.56
N GLU A 66 20.39 -51.40 -11.71
CA GLU A 66 19.79 -50.93 -10.44
C GLU A 66 19.94 -52.07 -9.41
N PRO A 67 19.77 -51.81 -8.10
CA PRO A 67 20.19 -50.63 -7.35
C PRO A 67 21.01 -51.03 -6.09
N GLU A 68 21.74 -50.08 -5.48
CA GLU A 68 22.23 -50.25 -4.10
C GLU A 68 21.40 -49.38 -3.14
N GLU A 69 20.96 -49.96 -2.03
CA GLU A 69 20.29 -49.26 -0.95
C GLU A 69 21.31 -48.39 -0.19
N VAL A 70 21.06 -47.08 -0.12
CA VAL A 70 21.80 -46.16 0.75
C VAL A 70 20.81 -45.45 1.66
N ASP A 71 20.90 -45.76 2.94
CA ASP A 71 20.00 -45.30 4.00
C ASP A 71 20.19 -43.79 4.26
N TYR A 72 19.26 -42.99 3.76
CA TYR A 72 19.23 -41.53 3.98
C TYR A 72 18.52 -41.18 5.29
N HIS A 73 19.20 -41.43 6.40
CA HIS A 73 18.84 -40.85 7.69
C HIS A 73 18.84 -39.30 7.58
N THR A 74 17.75 -38.68 8.04
CA THR A 74 17.46 -37.26 7.82
C THR A 74 17.98 -36.37 8.94
N ASP A 75 18.96 -35.51 8.64
CA ASP A 75 19.23 -34.29 9.40
C ASP A 75 18.70 -33.08 8.63
N PHE A 76 17.71 -32.38 9.20
CA PHE A 76 17.05 -31.22 8.59
C PHE A 76 17.45 -29.92 9.29
N THR A 77 18.45 -29.22 8.74
CA THR A 77 18.67 -27.78 8.98
C THR A 77 19.03 -27.05 7.68
N THR A 78 18.86 -25.73 7.72
CA THR A 78 19.41 -24.79 6.72
C THR A 78 20.92 -25.01 6.55
N PRO A 79 21.52 -24.83 5.35
CA PRO A 79 22.88 -25.31 5.09
C PRO A 79 23.91 -24.86 6.12
N ALA A 80 24.68 -25.83 6.65
CA ALA A 80 25.74 -25.58 7.60
C ALA A 80 26.72 -24.52 7.07
N ALA A 81 27.14 -23.60 7.94
CA ALA A 81 28.04 -22.52 7.59
C ALA A 81 29.34 -23.06 6.98
N SER A 82 29.75 -22.52 5.83
CA SER A 82 31.02 -22.89 5.20
C SER A 82 32.19 -22.54 6.10
N GLU A 83 33.09 -23.50 6.34
CA GLU A 83 34.29 -23.33 7.19
C GLU A 83 35.34 -22.40 6.55
N THR A 84 35.06 -21.09 6.52
CA THR A 84 35.91 -20.08 5.87
C THR A 84 36.03 -18.79 6.69
N GLY A 85 36.82 -18.86 7.78
CA GLY A 85 37.43 -17.68 8.42
C GLY A 85 36.57 -16.93 9.46
N PRO A 86 37.12 -16.60 10.65
CA PRO A 86 36.39 -15.87 11.69
C PRO A 86 36.55 -14.35 11.54
N GLU A 87 35.90 -13.74 10.54
CA GLU A 87 35.75 -12.25 10.54
C GLU A 87 34.45 -11.71 9.90
N ASP A 88 33.56 -12.56 9.36
CA ASP A 88 32.18 -12.18 9.02
C ASP A 88 31.22 -12.48 10.17
N GLY A 89 30.37 -11.51 10.51
CA GLY A 89 29.38 -11.65 11.59
C GLY A 89 28.22 -12.55 11.19
N CYS A 90 28.19 -13.78 11.71
CA CYS A 90 27.09 -14.72 11.48
C CYS A 90 25.76 -14.11 11.97
N LEU A 91 24.78 -14.02 11.06
CA LEU A 91 23.44 -13.52 11.39
C LEU A 91 22.70 -14.56 12.25
N GLU A 92 21.98 -14.10 13.29
CA GLU A 92 21.07 -14.95 14.05
C GLU A 92 19.99 -15.52 13.11
N GLU A 93 19.67 -16.81 13.22
CA GLU A 93 18.50 -17.39 12.55
C GLU A 93 17.20 -16.77 13.08
N VAL A 94 16.15 -16.71 12.26
CA VAL A 94 14.87 -16.07 12.62
C VAL A 94 14.29 -16.70 13.89
N GLU A 95 14.39 -18.02 13.98
CA GLU A 95 14.08 -18.87 15.12
C GLU A 95 14.69 -18.35 16.45
N ALA A 96 15.95 -17.88 16.43
CA ALA A 96 16.66 -17.41 17.62
C ALA A 96 16.17 -16.06 18.17
N PHE A 97 15.54 -15.23 17.33
CA PHE A 97 14.97 -13.93 17.74
C PHE A 97 13.45 -13.84 17.65
N ARG A 98 12.76 -14.86 17.14
CA ARG A 98 11.31 -14.83 16.91
C ARG A 98 10.49 -14.55 18.17
N GLU A 99 10.77 -15.22 19.29
CA GLU A 99 10.03 -14.96 20.55
C GLU A 99 10.31 -13.56 21.12
N ARG A 100 11.50 -13.00 20.85
CA ARG A 100 11.96 -11.67 21.32
C ARG A 100 11.32 -10.53 20.53
N GLU A 101 11.15 -10.70 19.23
CA GLU A 101 10.65 -9.67 18.32
C GLU A 101 9.17 -9.84 17.96
N TRP A 102 8.61 -11.05 18.00
CA TRP A 102 7.17 -11.30 17.81
C TRP A 102 6.58 -12.18 18.94
N PRO A 103 6.61 -11.74 20.21
CA PRO A 103 6.05 -12.51 21.34
C PRO A 103 4.55 -12.81 21.20
N MET A 104 3.80 -12.03 20.41
CA MET A 104 2.38 -12.29 20.10
C MET A 104 2.14 -13.54 19.23
N LEU A 105 3.19 -14.08 18.60
CA LEU A 105 3.12 -15.34 17.85
C LEU A 105 3.29 -16.60 18.73
N LYS A 106 3.47 -16.45 20.05
CA LYS A 106 3.57 -17.61 20.95
C LYS A 106 2.27 -18.42 20.94
N GLY A 107 2.33 -19.66 20.45
CA GLY A 107 1.17 -20.52 20.26
C GLY A 107 0.37 -20.29 18.97
N ASN A 108 0.77 -19.35 18.12
CA ASN A 108 0.04 -18.92 16.92
C ASN A 108 0.87 -19.09 15.64
N VAL A 109 0.19 -19.31 14.51
CA VAL A 109 0.80 -19.40 13.17
C VAL A 109 0.16 -18.36 12.26
N TYR A 110 0.87 -17.28 11.93
CA TYR A 110 0.32 -16.19 11.10
C TYR A 110 0.79 -16.28 9.65
N LEU A 111 -0.19 -16.38 8.73
CA LEU A 111 -0.03 -16.62 7.30
C LEU A 111 -0.79 -15.59 6.43
N ASP A 112 -1.20 -14.43 6.96
CA ASP A 112 -1.75 -13.31 6.16
C ASP A 112 -0.75 -12.16 5.91
N ASN A 113 0.55 -12.47 5.79
CA ASN A 113 1.60 -11.46 5.56
C ASN A 113 1.36 -10.58 4.31
N ALA A 114 0.74 -11.14 3.25
CA ALA A 114 0.37 -10.38 2.06
C ALA A 114 -0.87 -9.48 2.23
N GLY A 115 -1.57 -9.59 3.37
CA GLY A 115 -2.52 -8.63 3.92
C GLY A 115 -1.78 -7.50 4.65
N THR A 116 -1.09 -7.85 5.74
CA THR A 116 -0.19 -6.99 6.51
C THR A 116 0.95 -7.81 7.11
N ALA A 117 2.15 -7.22 7.27
CA ALA A 117 3.17 -7.82 8.13
C ALA A 117 2.86 -7.55 9.61
N ILE A 118 3.59 -8.20 10.53
CA ILE A 118 3.47 -7.96 11.98
C ILE A 118 4.66 -7.10 12.45
N PRO A 119 4.43 -5.97 13.15
CA PRO A 119 5.51 -5.12 13.64
C PRO A 119 6.35 -5.82 14.71
N THR A 120 7.67 -5.62 14.64
CA THR A 120 8.60 -6.13 15.66
C THR A 120 8.44 -5.37 16.97
N ALA A 121 8.60 -6.08 18.09
CA ALA A 121 8.59 -5.51 19.42
C ALA A 121 9.67 -4.43 19.58
N SER A 122 10.82 -4.56 18.92
CA SER A 122 11.84 -3.52 18.87
C SER A 122 11.41 -2.26 18.13
N LEU A 123 10.74 -2.34 16.97
CA LEU A 123 10.20 -1.15 16.31
C LEU A 123 9.24 -0.38 17.23
N ILE A 124 8.33 -1.07 17.92
CA ILE A 124 7.37 -0.44 18.82
C ILE A 124 8.09 0.23 20.00
N ARG A 125 9.05 -0.48 20.63
CA ARG A 125 9.81 0.03 21.78
C ARG A 125 10.69 1.23 21.41
N GLU A 126 11.44 1.15 20.31
CA GLU A 126 12.37 2.18 19.86
C GLU A 126 11.62 3.45 19.39
N SER A 127 10.54 3.29 18.64
CA SER A 127 9.69 4.42 18.18
C SER A 127 8.97 5.12 19.35
N ALA A 128 8.42 4.34 20.29
CA ALA A 128 7.77 4.91 21.48
C ALA A 128 8.77 5.64 22.38
N PHE A 129 10.01 5.15 22.49
CA PHE A 129 11.08 5.83 23.21
C PHE A 129 11.45 7.17 22.53
N ASP A 130 11.67 7.18 21.22
CA ASP A 130 11.99 8.40 20.47
C ASP A 130 10.88 9.46 20.63
N LEU A 131 9.63 9.10 20.35
CA LEU A 131 8.47 10.00 20.41
C LEU A 131 8.14 10.52 21.81
N THR A 132 8.64 9.88 22.89
CA THR A 132 8.46 10.34 24.28
C THR A 132 9.64 11.18 24.79
N HIS A 133 10.83 11.06 24.20
CA HIS A 133 12.04 11.78 24.61
C HIS A 133 12.39 12.95 23.70
N ASN A 134 11.84 13.01 22.48
CA ASN A 134 12.09 14.06 21.50
C ASN A 134 10.84 14.90 21.21
N LEU A 135 10.95 16.21 21.45
CA LEU A 135 9.90 17.16 21.07
C LEU A 135 9.93 17.40 19.56
N TYR A 136 8.95 16.86 18.84
CA TYR A 136 8.70 17.11 17.42
C TYR A 136 7.56 18.14 17.26
N GLY A 137 7.72 19.06 16.32
CA GLY A 137 6.73 20.09 15.96
C GLY A 137 6.21 19.88 14.54
N ASN A 138 5.15 20.60 14.17
CA ASN A 138 4.66 20.62 12.80
C ASN A 138 5.76 21.17 11.85
N PRO A 139 6.24 20.42 10.85
CA PRO A 139 7.30 20.85 9.92
C PRO A 139 7.09 22.24 9.28
N HIS A 140 5.84 22.68 9.12
CA HIS A 140 5.47 23.98 8.56
C HIS A 140 5.61 25.15 9.58
N SER A 141 6.72 25.23 10.32
CA SER A 141 6.93 26.26 11.35
C SER A 141 8.42 26.48 11.66
N ASP A 142 8.82 27.72 11.96
CA ASP A 142 10.23 28.09 12.22
C ASP A 142 10.80 27.65 13.59
N SER A 143 10.10 26.75 14.30
CA SER A 143 10.48 26.30 15.64
C SER A 143 11.53 25.19 15.60
N ALA A 144 12.42 25.12 16.59
CA ALA A 144 13.41 24.04 16.66
C ALA A 144 12.80 22.60 16.66
N PRO A 145 11.66 22.33 17.33
CA PRO A 145 10.93 21.06 17.18
C PRO A 145 10.44 20.76 15.76
N ALA A 146 10.05 21.79 15.01
CA ALA A 146 9.58 21.65 13.63
C ALA A 146 10.75 21.39 12.67
N ALA A 147 11.84 22.17 12.76
CA ALA A 147 13.07 21.92 11.99
C ALA A 147 13.61 20.50 12.23
N ARG A 148 13.53 19.99 13.46
CA ARG A 148 13.86 18.59 13.80
C ARG A 148 12.96 17.59 13.07
N ALA A 149 11.65 17.84 12.97
CA ALA A 149 10.73 16.99 12.22
C ALA A 149 11.02 17.03 10.71
N SER A 150 11.32 18.21 10.15
CA SER A 150 11.72 18.37 8.74
C SER A 150 12.99 17.58 8.41
N HIS A 151 14.05 17.71 9.22
CA HIS A 151 15.28 16.94 9.02
C HIS A 151 15.02 15.43 9.03
N LYS A 152 14.18 14.93 9.94
CA LYS A 152 13.79 13.51 10.00
C LYS A 152 13.02 13.06 8.76
N ILE A 153 12.18 13.91 8.17
CA ILE A 153 11.47 13.62 6.92
C ILE A 153 12.47 13.44 5.77
N ASP A 154 13.47 14.31 5.66
CA ASP A 154 14.46 14.25 4.58
C ASP A 154 15.48 13.12 4.77
N ASP A 155 15.94 12.86 5.99
CA ASP A 155 16.77 11.68 6.31
C ASP A 155 16.05 10.38 5.93
N VAL A 156 14.78 10.24 6.32
CA VAL A 156 13.97 9.05 5.99
C VAL A 156 13.68 8.97 4.49
N ARG A 157 13.47 10.10 3.80
CA ARG A 157 13.36 10.17 2.34
C ARG A 157 14.60 9.60 1.64
N LEU A 158 15.80 9.95 2.12
CA LEU A 158 17.06 9.38 1.64
C LEU A 158 17.23 7.90 2.01
N ARG A 159 16.71 7.43 3.16
CA ARG A 159 16.74 6.01 3.53
C ARG A 159 15.79 5.15 2.70
N ILE A 160 14.60 5.65 2.35
CA ILE A 160 13.66 4.99 1.43
C ILE A 160 14.32 4.81 0.05
N LEU A 161 15.03 5.83 -0.44
CA LEU A 161 15.80 5.73 -1.68
C LEU A 161 16.87 4.63 -1.60
N ARG A 162 17.68 4.60 -0.53
CA ARG A 162 18.67 3.52 -0.32
C ARG A 162 18.03 2.13 -0.23
N PHE A 163 16.91 1.98 0.48
CA PHE A 163 16.19 0.72 0.64
C PHE A 163 15.70 0.10 -0.69
N PHE A 164 15.44 0.93 -1.71
CA PHE A 164 15.03 0.50 -3.04
C PHE A 164 16.16 0.56 -4.10
N ASN A 165 17.42 0.71 -3.68
CA ASN A 165 18.60 0.93 -4.56
C ASN A 165 18.42 2.12 -5.54
N ALA A 166 17.63 3.12 -5.15
CA ALA A 166 17.34 4.31 -5.95
C ALA A 166 18.32 5.45 -5.64
N SER A 167 18.88 6.09 -6.67
CA SER A 167 19.70 7.30 -6.50
C SER A 167 18.84 8.57 -6.39
N PRO A 168 19.13 9.51 -5.46
CA PRO A 168 18.46 10.82 -5.41
C PRO A 168 18.68 11.69 -6.67
N SER A 169 19.72 11.39 -7.47
CA SER A 169 19.94 12.03 -8.79
C SER A 169 18.90 11.65 -9.83
N ASP A 170 18.18 10.54 -9.65
CA ASP A 170 17.32 9.91 -10.65
C ASP A 170 15.88 9.70 -10.15
N TRP A 171 15.67 9.80 -8.84
CA TRP A 171 14.40 9.55 -8.18
C TRP A 171 14.03 10.61 -7.12
N ASN A 172 12.73 10.81 -6.94
CA ASN A 172 12.13 11.42 -5.76
C ASN A 172 11.29 10.39 -5.00
N VAL A 173 11.03 10.66 -3.72
CA VAL A 173 10.09 9.92 -2.88
C VAL A 173 9.05 10.89 -2.34
N ILE A 174 7.79 10.60 -2.64
CA ILE A 174 6.60 11.31 -2.15
C ILE A 174 5.94 10.42 -1.10
N PHE A 175 5.73 10.94 0.11
CA PHE A 175 4.99 10.24 1.16
C PHE A 175 3.50 10.19 0.84
N THR A 176 2.87 9.03 1.07
CA THR A 176 1.43 8.82 0.85
C THR A 176 0.86 7.94 1.96
N ALA A 177 -0.47 7.85 2.06
CA ALA A 177 -1.10 6.97 3.06
C ALA A 177 -0.83 5.47 2.80
N ASN A 178 -0.59 5.07 1.54
CA ASN A 178 -0.33 3.69 1.08
C ASN A 178 -0.19 3.66 -0.45
N ALA A 179 0.16 2.50 -1.01
CA ALA A 179 0.24 2.28 -2.46
C ALA A 179 -1.04 2.67 -3.23
N THR A 180 -2.25 2.48 -2.68
CA THR A 180 -3.50 2.90 -3.35
C THR A 180 -3.58 4.43 -3.46
N ALA A 181 -3.13 5.17 -2.44
CA ALA A 181 -3.02 6.63 -2.52
C ALA A 181 -1.96 7.07 -3.53
N ALA A 182 -0.82 6.39 -3.61
CA ALA A 182 0.22 6.62 -4.63
C ALA A 182 -0.31 6.40 -6.07
N ILE A 183 -1.00 5.27 -6.31
CA ILE A 183 -1.64 4.94 -7.60
C ILE A 183 -2.66 6.02 -7.99
N LYS A 184 -3.47 6.46 -7.03
CA LYS A 184 -4.45 7.54 -7.26
C LYS A 184 -3.76 8.87 -7.57
N LEU A 185 -2.71 9.26 -6.84
CA LEU A 185 -1.98 10.50 -7.07
C LEU A 185 -1.40 10.59 -8.48
N VAL A 186 -0.74 9.53 -8.95
CA VAL A 186 -0.23 9.44 -10.34
C VAL A 186 -1.37 9.62 -11.34
N THR A 187 -2.49 8.94 -11.14
CA THR A 187 -3.57 8.85 -12.15
C THR A 187 -4.46 10.08 -12.18
N ASP A 188 -4.69 10.75 -11.04
CA ASP A 188 -5.27 12.09 -10.97
C ASP A 188 -4.37 13.10 -11.71
N CYS A 189 -3.06 13.10 -11.46
CA CYS A 189 -2.13 14.03 -12.13
C CYS A 189 -2.02 13.76 -13.65
N MET A 190 -1.95 12.49 -14.08
CA MET A 190 -1.95 12.14 -15.51
C MET A 190 -3.24 12.54 -16.22
N ARG A 191 -4.42 12.46 -15.57
CA ARG A 191 -5.68 12.98 -16.13
C ARG A 191 -5.62 14.50 -16.27
N ASP A 192 -5.13 15.19 -15.26
CA ASP A 192 -5.06 16.66 -15.25
C ASP A 192 -4.08 17.16 -16.33
N HIS A 193 -2.90 16.53 -16.46
CA HIS A 193 -1.92 16.77 -17.53
C HIS A 193 -2.46 16.42 -18.93
N ALA A 194 -3.15 15.29 -19.09
CA ALA A 194 -3.83 14.93 -20.34
C ALA A 194 -4.86 16.00 -20.76
N SER A 195 -5.58 16.59 -19.79
CA SER A 195 -6.56 17.64 -20.07
C SER A 195 -5.90 19.01 -20.32
N ALA A 196 -4.82 19.36 -19.64
CA ALA A 196 -4.08 20.62 -19.86
C ALA A 196 -3.35 20.63 -21.21
N THR A 197 -2.72 19.53 -21.58
CA THR A 197 -2.00 19.35 -22.86
C THR A 197 -2.91 18.95 -24.03
N ASN A 198 -4.23 18.87 -23.82
CA ASN A 198 -5.23 18.37 -24.78
C ASN A 198 -4.81 17.05 -25.48
N THR A 199 -4.21 16.14 -24.70
CA THR A 199 -3.59 14.89 -25.15
C THR A 199 -4.31 13.71 -24.47
N PRO A 200 -5.24 13.02 -25.15
CA PRO A 200 -6.15 12.09 -24.47
C PRO A 200 -5.45 10.90 -23.80
N LEU A 201 -5.86 10.56 -22.58
CA LEU A 201 -5.30 9.48 -21.76
C LEU A 201 -5.80 8.09 -22.21
N TRP A 202 -4.86 7.20 -22.53
CA TRP A 202 -5.05 5.77 -22.73
C TRP A 202 -4.47 4.98 -21.54
N TYR A 203 -5.15 3.91 -21.12
CA TYR A 203 -4.77 3.14 -19.94
C TYR A 203 -4.71 1.62 -20.19
N GLY A 204 -3.56 1.01 -19.95
CA GLY A 204 -3.36 -0.45 -19.98
C GLY A 204 -3.12 -1.02 -18.59
N TYR A 205 -3.67 -2.19 -18.29
CA TYR A 205 -3.36 -2.90 -17.04
C TYR A 205 -3.40 -4.43 -17.18
N HIS A 206 -2.65 -5.15 -16.35
CA HIS A 206 -2.60 -6.62 -16.40
C HIS A 206 -3.72 -7.28 -15.58
N LYS A 207 -4.20 -8.47 -15.95
CA LYS A 207 -5.28 -9.18 -15.24
C LYS A 207 -5.01 -9.47 -13.75
N ASP A 208 -3.75 -9.71 -13.37
CA ASP A 208 -3.31 -9.94 -11.99
C ASP A 208 -3.37 -8.69 -11.10
N SER A 209 -3.82 -7.55 -11.64
CA SER A 209 -3.87 -6.28 -10.93
C SER A 209 -4.87 -6.28 -9.77
N HIS A 210 -4.42 -5.78 -8.62
CA HIS A 210 -5.26 -5.47 -7.48
C HIS A 210 -6.31 -4.39 -7.83
N THR A 211 -7.44 -4.35 -7.11
CA THR A 211 -8.55 -3.41 -7.37
C THR A 211 -8.14 -1.92 -7.41
N SER A 212 -7.09 -1.54 -6.66
CA SER A 212 -6.49 -0.19 -6.70
C SER A 212 -6.03 0.21 -8.10
N ILE A 213 -5.45 -0.73 -8.85
CA ILE A 213 -5.02 -0.55 -10.25
C ILE A 213 -6.23 -0.70 -11.17
N VAL A 214 -7.07 -1.74 -11.02
CA VAL A 214 -8.23 -1.98 -11.90
C VAL A 214 -9.20 -0.78 -11.93
N GLY A 215 -9.42 -0.11 -10.79
CA GLY A 215 -10.30 1.06 -10.69
C GLY A 215 -9.85 2.28 -11.50
N VAL A 216 -8.56 2.41 -11.81
CA VAL A 216 -8.02 3.51 -12.64
C VAL A 216 -8.66 3.57 -14.02
N ARG A 217 -9.11 2.41 -14.56
CA ARG A 217 -9.73 2.33 -15.89
C ARG A 217 -11.00 3.19 -16.01
N GLU A 218 -11.71 3.44 -14.91
CA GLU A 218 -12.93 4.25 -14.91
C GLU A 218 -12.64 5.74 -15.14
N LEU A 219 -11.37 6.16 -15.03
CA LEU A 219 -10.91 7.53 -15.36
C LEU A 219 -10.75 7.77 -16.87
N THR A 220 -10.80 6.75 -17.72
CA THR A 220 -10.77 6.92 -19.19
C THR A 220 -11.58 5.86 -19.94
N LYS A 221 -12.32 6.30 -20.97
CA LYS A 221 -13.03 5.41 -21.90
C LYS A 221 -12.08 4.63 -22.84
N MET A 222 -10.79 4.92 -22.83
CA MET A 222 -9.77 4.28 -23.66
C MET A 222 -8.86 3.42 -22.80
N HIS A 223 -9.37 2.26 -22.37
CA HIS A 223 -8.60 1.32 -21.55
C HIS A 223 -8.54 -0.10 -22.12
N ARG A 224 -7.52 -0.87 -21.72
CA ARG A 224 -7.34 -2.29 -22.05
C ARG A 224 -6.86 -3.08 -20.83
N CYS A 225 -7.57 -4.15 -20.51
CA CYS A 225 -7.04 -5.23 -19.68
C CYS A 225 -6.22 -6.17 -20.59
N PHE A 226 -5.03 -6.56 -20.18
CA PHE A 226 -4.21 -7.58 -20.82
C PHE A 226 -4.42 -8.90 -20.06
N THR A 227 -4.85 -9.95 -20.76
CA THR A 227 -5.31 -11.21 -20.13
C THR A 227 -4.20 -12.26 -19.99
N SER A 228 -3.02 -12.03 -20.58
CA SER A 228 -1.80 -12.79 -20.32
C SER A 228 -0.54 -11.97 -20.58
N ASP A 229 0.58 -12.48 -20.09
CA ASP A 229 1.91 -11.93 -20.31
C ASP A 229 2.25 -11.87 -21.81
N GLU A 230 1.78 -12.83 -22.62
CA GLU A 230 1.95 -12.86 -24.08
C GLU A 230 1.26 -11.67 -24.77
N GLU A 231 0.08 -11.23 -24.30
CA GLU A 231 -0.55 -10.03 -24.87
C GLU A 231 0.32 -8.79 -24.65
N VAL A 232 0.98 -8.68 -23.49
CA VAL A 232 1.88 -7.58 -23.15
C VAL A 232 3.14 -7.67 -24.01
N GLU A 233 3.73 -8.86 -24.15
CA GLU A 233 4.89 -9.13 -25.01
C GLU A 233 4.63 -8.79 -26.49
N ILE A 234 3.49 -9.20 -27.04
CA ILE A 234 3.07 -8.90 -28.42
C ILE A 234 2.82 -7.39 -28.59
N TRP A 235 2.20 -6.73 -27.62
CA TRP A 235 1.95 -5.29 -27.63
C TRP A 235 3.25 -4.46 -27.59
N ILE A 236 4.21 -4.84 -26.73
CA ILE A 236 5.55 -4.24 -26.66
C ILE A 236 6.33 -4.46 -27.96
N SER A 237 6.28 -5.67 -28.51
CA SER A 237 7.09 -6.07 -29.66
C SER A 237 6.54 -5.54 -31.00
N SER A 238 5.22 -5.33 -31.09
CA SER A 238 4.55 -4.66 -32.23
C SER A 238 4.66 -3.12 -32.21
N GLY A 239 5.39 -2.55 -31.25
CA GLY A 239 5.51 -1.09 -31.08
C GLY A 239 4.17 -0.44 -30.74
N GLY A 240 3.43 -1.04 -29.80
CA GLY A 240 2.20 -0.50 -29.21
C GLY A 240 0.92 -0.79 -29.98
N LEU A 241 0.86 -1.80 -30.86
CA LEU A 241 -0.33 -2.06 -31.69
C LEU A 241 -1.54 -2.45 -30.81
N GLY A 242 -2.67 -1.76 -30.99
CA GLY A 242 -3.84 -1.92 -30.11
C GLY A 242 -3.69 -1.26 -28.74
N GLY A 243 -2.71 -0.36 -28.55
CA GLY A 243 -2.61 0.52 -27.39
C GLY A 243 -2.67 2.01 -27.75
N PRO A 244 -1.84 2.87 -27.13
CA PRO A 244 -1.94 4.32 -27.28
C PRO A 244 -1.55 4.77 -28.70
N ARG A 245 -2.40 5.60 -29.30
CA ARG A 245 -2.20 6.16 -30.65
C ARG A 245 -1.30 7.40 -30.60
N ALA A 246 -0.80 7.82 -31.75
CA ALA A 246 -0.08 9.09 -31.86
C ALA A 246 -0.92 10.25 -31.31
N ARG A 247 -0.27 11.14 -30.52
CA ARG A 247 -0.91 12.24 -29.77
C ARG A 247 -1.87 11.78 -28.65
N GLN A 248 -1.62 10.60 -28.07
CA GLN A 248 -2.23 10.17 -26.80
C GLN A 248 -1.16 10.06 -25.70
N LEU A 249 -1.61 10.16 -24.44
CA LEU A 249 -0.81 9.93 -23.25
C LEU A 249 -1.06 8.49 -22.80
N GLY A 250 -0.03 7.66 -22.73
CA GLY A 250 -0.17 6.26 -22.32
C GLY A 250 0.22 6.05 -20.86
N LEU A 251 -0.56 5.27 -20.12
CA LEU A 251 -0.13 4.65 -18.86
C LEU A 251 -0.33 3.15 -18.94
N PHE A 252 0.70 2.36 -18.64
CA PHE A 252 0.57 0.92 -18.37
C PHE A 252 0.87 0.64 -16.90
N ALA A 253 -0.04 -0.05 -16.21
CA ALA A 253 0.07 -0.30 -14.77
C ALA A 253 -0.10 -1.78 -14.43
N TYR A 254 0.83 -2.33 -13.65
CA TYR A 254 0.84 -3.76 -13.31
C TYR A 254 1.51 -4.00 -11.95
N PRO A 255 1.15 -5.08 -11.25
CA PRO A 255 1.82 -5.45 -10.01
C PRO A 255 3.16 -6.11 -10.30
N GLY A 256 4.15 -5.85 -9.44
CA GLY A 256 5.42 -6.60 -9.46
C GLY A 256 5.25 -8.05 -8.99
N GLN A 257 4.30 -8.28 -8.10
CA GLN A 257 3.93 -9.60 -7.59
C GLN A 257 2.41 -9.70 -7.44
N SER A 258 1.81 -10.78 -7.93
CA SER A 258 0.38 -11.05 -7.73
C SER A 258 0.07 -11.24 -6.25
N ASN A 259 -0.81 -10.40 -5.71
CA ASN A 259 -1.22 -10.50 -4.29
C ASN A 259 -2.11 -11.73 -4.01
N MET A 260 -2.56 -12.43 -5.05
CA MET A 260 -3.32 -13.67 -4.98
C MET A 260 -2.39 -14.90 -5.01
N THR A 261 -1.65 -15.09 -6.11
CA THR A 261 -0.88 -16.32 -6.38
C THR A 261 0.60 -16.23 -6.04
N GLY A 262 1.09 -15.06 -5.65
CA GLY A 262 2.51 -14.82 -5.37
C GLY A 262 3.42 -14.76 -6.61
N ARG A 263 2.94 -15.04 -7.84
CA ARG A 263 3.77 -14.97 -9.05
C ARG A 263 4.36 -13.58 -9.25
N ARG A 264 5.62 -13.48 -9.71
CA ARG A 264 6.30 -12.22 -10.04
C ARG A 264 6.19 -11.94 -11.54
N LEU A 265 5.90 -10.69 -11.90
CA LEU A 265 5.67 -10.29 -13.30
C LEU A 265 6.93 -9.63 -13.91
N PRO A 266 7.17 -9.75 -15.23
CA PRO A 266 8.42 -9.30 -15.86
C PRO A 266 8.73 -7.80 -15.67
N TYR A 267 9.70 -7.51 -14.80
CA TYR A 267 10.17 -6.14 -14.54
C TYR A 267 10.70 -5.42 -15.79
N SER A 268 11.30 -6.19 -16.73
CA SER A 268 11.88 -5.68 -17.97
C SER A 268 10.87 -5.05 -18.95
N TRP A 269 9.56 -5.23 -18.72
CA TRP A 269 8.52 -4.55 -19.51
C TRP A 269 8.65 -3.02 -19.44
N CYS A 270 9.07 -2.45 -18.31
CA CYS A 270 9.14 -1.00 -18.12
C CYS A 270 10.08 -0.31 -19.13
N GLY A 271 11.36 -0.67 -19.13
CA GLY A 271 12.33 -0.17 -20.12
C GLY A 271 11.98 -0.54 -21.57
N ARG A 272 11.37 -1.71 -21.81
CA ARG A 272 10.95 -2.13 -23.15
C ARG A 272 9.78 -1.32 -23.70
N ILE A 273 8.80 -0.97 -22.87
CA ILE A 273 7.72 -0.04 -23.19
C ILE A 273 8.31 1.32 -23.57
N ARG A 274 9.15 1.89 -22.68
CA ARG A 274 9.87 3.16 -22.87
C ARG A 274 10.65 3.21 -24.20
N LYS A 275 11.33 2.12 -24.56
CA LYS A 275 12.18 2.00 -25.75
C LYS A 275 11.40 1.80 -27.06
N ASN A 276 10.30 1.04 -27.02
CA ASN A 276 9.59 0.56 -28.22
C ASN A 276 8.35 1.40 -28.59
N LEU A 277 7.61 1.95 -27.61
CA LEU A 277 6.34 2.65 -27.86
C LEU A 277 6.54 4.12 -28.30
N ARG A 278 7.39 4.34 -29.30
CA ARG A 278 7.79 5.67 -29.79
C ARG A 278 6.68 6.50 -30.45
N LYS A 279 5.49 5.90 -30.69
CA LYS A 279 4.34 6.57 -31.28
C LYS A 279 3.61 7.49 -30.29
N ALA A 280 3.66 7.19 -28.99
CA ALA A 280 2.90 7.86 -27.95
C ALA A 280 3.67 7.81 -26.62
N LYS A 281 3.80 8.94 -25.90
CA LYS A 281 4.55 8.94 -24.64
C LYS A 281 3.81 8.08 -23.62
N THR A 282 4.41 6.93 -23.29
CA THR A 282 3.80 5.87 -22.50
C THR A 282 4.64 5.62 -21.25
N TYR A 283 4.05 5.88 -20.09
CA TYR A 283 4.67 5.70 -18.78
C TYR A 283 4.26 4.36 -18.16
N THR A 284 5.00 3.94 -17.14
CA THR A 284 4.78 2.68 -16.41
C THR A 284 4.65 2.89 -14.91
N LEU A 285 3.57 2.35 -14.34
CA LEU A 285 3.26 2.36 -12.91
C LEU A 285 3.34 0.94 -12.35
N TYR A 286 4.33 0.72 -11.48
CA TYR A 286 4.61 -0.57 -10.88
C TYR A 286 4.03 -0.62 -9.47
N ASP A 287 3.05 -1.49 -9.22
CA ASP A 287 2.54 -1.74 -7.87
C ASP A 287 3.47 -2.74 -7.17
N ALA A 288 4.35 -2.21 -6.31
CA ALA A 288 5.32 -2.99 -5.54
C ALA A 288 4.74 -3.47 -4.19
N ALA A 289 3.49 -3.15 -3.85
CA ALA A 289 2.95 -3.36 -2.49
C ALA A 289 2.91 -4.84 -2.05
N ALA A 290 2.87 -5.78 -2.99
CA ALA A 290 3.00 -7.22 -2.71
C ALA A 290 4.39 -7.80 -3.07
N HIS A 291 5.24 -7.04 -3.77
CA HIS A 291 6.59 -7.48 -4.16
C HIS A 291 7.59 -7.13 -3.05
N ALA A 292 7.59 -5.88 -2.59
CA ALA A 292 8.51 -5.34 -1.59
C ALA A 292 8.33 -5.91 -0.17
N SER A 293 7.29 -6.71 0.08
CA SER A 293 7.11 -7.42 1.37
C SER A 293 8.09 -8.59 1.55
N THR A 294 8.57 -9.18 0.45
CA THR A 294 9.36 -10.43 0.43
C THR A 294 10.40 -10.40 -0.71
N ALA A 295 10.88 -9.22 -1.10
CA ALA A 295 11.88 -9.05 -2.15
C ALA A 295 12.67 -7.76 -2.00
N GLN A 296 13.96 -7.82 -2.34
CA GLN A 296 14.71 -6.62 -2.71
C GLN A 296 14.27 -6.16 -4.11
N MET A 297 13.59 -5.01 -4.19
CA MET A 297 13.41 -4.31 -5.47
C MET A 297 14.67 -3.47 -5.75
N ASP A 298 15.05 -3.36 -7.02
CA ASP A 298 16.24 -2.62 -7.45
C ASP A 298 15.89 -1.56 -8.51
N LEU A 299 16.13 -0.29 -8.18
CA LEU A 299 15.86 0.88 -9.03
C LEU A 299 17.15 1.54 -9.56
N SER A 300 18.30 0.86 -9.46
CA SER A 300 19.60 1.42 -9.88
C SER A 300 19.77 1.52 -11.40
N ASP A 301 19.28 0.53 -12.17
CA ASP A 301 19.21 0.62 -13.63
C ASP A 301 17.96 1.40 -14.08
N VAL A 302 18.11 2.72 -14.15
CA VAL A 302 17.11 3.69 -14.62
C VAL A 302 16.64 3.40 -16.07
N SER A 303 17.38 2.61 -16.86
CA SER A 303 17.02 2.28 -18.24
C SER A 303 15.96 1.18 -18.34
N ILE A 304 15.93 0.24 -17.38
CA ILE A 304 14.89 -0.79 -17.29
C ILE A 304 13.75 -0.40 -16.34
N ALA A 305 14.00 0.53 -15.41
CA ALA A 305 13.08 0.88 -14.33
C ALA A 305 11.71 1.47 -14.78
N PRO A 306 10.66 1.34 -13.95
CA PRO A 306 9.38 2.03 -14.12
C PRO A 306 9.50 3.54 -14.00
N ASP A 307 8.46 4.27 -14.41
CA ASP A 307 8.36 5.72 -14.18
C ASP A 307 7.91 6.03 -12.75
N PHE A 308 7.02 5.19 -12.23
CA PHE A 308 6.35 5.35 -10.94
C PHE A 308 6.33 4.02 -10.20
N VAL A 309 6.67 4.01 -8.91
CA VAL A 309 6.47 2.84 -8.03
C VAL A 309 5.60 3.20 -6.84
N ALA A 310 4.56 2.39 -6.61
CA ALA A 310 3.68 2.52 -5.44
C ALA A 310 4.02 1.44 -4.40
N ALA A 311 4.21 1.84 -3.14
CA ALA A 311 4.54 0.93 -2.03
C ALA A 311 3.79 1.29 -0.74
N SER A 312 3.65 0.30 0.16
CA SER A 312 3.05 0.43 1.50
C SER A 312 3.98 -0.18 2.53
N PHE A 313 4.42 0.59 3.53
CA PHE A 313 5.45 0.14 4.47
C PHE A 313 4.92 -0.84 5.53
N TYR A 314 3.66 -0.74 5.92
CA TYR A 314 2.99 -1.72 6.78
C TYR A 314 3.00 -3.16 6.22
N LYS A 315 3.14 -3.33 4.88
CA LYS A 315 3.28 -4.65 4.24
C LYS A 315 4.70 -5.23 4.28
N ILE A 316 5.68 -4.44 4.71
CA ILE A 316 7.10 -4.82 4.80
C ILE A 316 7.49 -4.98 6.28
N PHE A 317 7.06 -4.03 7.11
CA PHE A 317 7.51 -3.84 8.49
C PHE A 317 6.39 -3.99 9.54
N GLY A 318 5.14 -4.18 9.11
CA GLY A 318 3.95 -4.19 9.95
C GLY A 318 3.49 -2.81 10.43
N LYS A 319 4.44 -1.90 10.67
CA LYS A 319 4.22 -0.46 10.89
C LYS A 319 5.37 0.36 10.28
N PRO A 320 5.16 1.65 9.94
CA PRO A 320 3.94 2.44 10.15
C PRO A 320 2.91 2.27 9.03
N ASP A 321 1.70 2.76 9.30
CA ASP A 321 0.56 2.81 8.39
C ASP A 321 0.69 3.94 7.34
N ILE A 322 1.84 3.97 6.65
CA ILE A 322 2.15 4.89 5.55
C ILE A 322 2.70 4.14 4.34
N GLY A 323 2.82 4.84 3.21
CA GLY A 323 3.42 4.35 1.98
C GLY A 323 4.20 5.44 1.26
N CYS A 324 4.66 5.13 0.05
CA CYS A 324 5.29 6.11 -0.82
C CYS A 324 4.95 5.91 -2.29
N LEU A 325 5.15 6.98 -3.04
CA LEU A 325 5.28 7.01 -4.48
C LEU A 325 6.74 7.36 -4.80
N LEU A 326 7.49 6.45 -5.42
CA LEU A 326 8.77 6.79 -6.05
C LEU A 326 8.50 7.33 -7.45
N VAL A 327 9.11 8.46 -7.80
CA VAL A 327 8.98 9.11 -9.12
C VAL A 327 10.34 9.25 -9.77
N ARG A 328 10.51 8.68 -10.96
CA ARG A 328 11.71 8.82 -11.79
C ARG A 328 11.78 10.24 -12.37
N ARG A 329 12.88 10.97 -12.19
CA ARG A 329 13.01 12.42 -12.49
C ARG A 329 12.67 12.82 -13.93
N GLU A 330 13.01 11.98 -14.90
CA GLU A 330 12.63 12.13 -16.32
C GLU A 330 11.11 12.05 -16.62
N SER A 331 10.30 11.87 -15.58
CA SER A 331 8.85 11.61 -15.66
C SER A 331 8.04 12.60 -14.80
N GLU A 332 8.68 13.66 -14.30
CA GLU A 332 8.08 14.66 -13.39
C GLU A 332 7.06 15.58 -14.07
N GLU A 333 7.12 15.73 -15.39
CA GLU A 333 6.27 16.67 -16.13
C GLU A 333 4.77 16.39 -16.01
N ILE A 334 4.35 15.13 -15.78
CA ILE A 334 2.93 14.80 -15.55
C ILE A 334 2.36 15.45 -14.28
N PHE A 335 3.21 15.90 -13.35
CA PHE A 335 2.81 16.55 -12.10
C PHE A 335 2.81 18.08 -12.19
N LYS A 336 3.20 18.67 -13.33
CA LYS A 336 3.22 20.14 -13.51
C LYS A 336 1.79 20.72 -13.59
N ASP A 337 0.91 19.99 -14.28
CA ASP A 337 -0.48 20.39 -14.55
C ASP A 337 -1.51 19.90 -13.52
N ARG A 338 -1.07 19.28 -12.42
CA ARG A 338 -1.91 18.90 -11.27
C ARG A 338 -2.85 20.06 -10.92
N ARG A 339 -4.16 19.84 -10.77
CA ARG A 339 -5.11 20.93 -10.49
C ARG A 339 -5.27 21.21 -9.01
N TYR A 340 -5.37 20.16 -8.21
CA TYR A 340 -5.48 20.27 -6.75
C TYR A 340 -4.17 20.79 -6.12
N PHE A 341 -4.31 21.53 -5.02
CA PHE A 341 -3.23 21.92 -4.13
C PHE A 341 -3.77 22.03 -2.70
N GLY A 342 -3.02 21.52 -1.72
CA GLY A 342 -3.27 21.72 -0.29
C GLY A 342 -2.37 22.80 0.32
N GLY A 343 -2.56 23.09 1.60
CA GLY A 343 -1.63 23.92 2.37
C GLY A 343 -0.21 23.33 2.35
N GLY A 344 0.82 24.17 2.38
CA GLY A 344 2.21 23.76 2.28
C GLY A 344 2.70 23.45 0.85
N THR A 345 1.81 23.25 -0.13
CA THR A 345 2.19 22.90 -1.53
C THR A 345 2.36 24.11 -2.47
N VAL A 346 2.06 25.30 -1.96
CA VAL A 346 1.98 26.57 -2.68
C VAL A 346 2.68 27.68 -1.89
N GLU A 347 3.45 28.51 -2.60
CA GLU A 347 4.17 29.66 -2.05
C GLU A 347 3.25 30.89 -1.90
N MET A 348 2.27 31.03 -2.80
CA MET A 348 1.29 32.12 -2.74
C MET A 348 -0.04 31.70 -3.37
N VAL A 349 -1.15 32.19 -2.82
CA VAL A 349 -2.50 32.02 -3.36
C VAL A 349 -3.25 33.34 -3.21
N ILE A 350 -3.89 33.80 -4.28
CA ILE A 350 -4.85 34.90 -4.25
C ILE A 350 -6.26 34.30 -4.29
N THR A 351 -7.13 34.76 -3.39
CA THR A 351 -8.51 34.25 -3.22
C THR A 351 -9.59 35.32 -3.34
N LEU A 352 -9.20 36.60 -3.29
CA LEU A 352 -10.10 37.75 -3.42
C LEU A 352 -9.77 38.49 -4.72
N ASN A 353 -10.76 38.59 -5.60
CA ASN A 353 -10.70 39.27 -6.91
C ASN A 353 -9.77 38.65 -7.97
N ASP A 354 -9.01 37.60 -7.63
CA ASP A 354 -8.22 36.76 -8.54
C ASP A 354 -8.21 35.31 -8.02
N SER A 355 -7.76 34.36 -8.83
CA SER A 355 -7.60 32.94 -8.51
C SER A 355 -6.17 32.41 -8.78
N TRP A 356 -5.21 33.31 -9.00
CA TRP A 356 -3.80 32.99 -9.24
C TRP A 356 -3.10 32.37 -8.02
N HIS A 357 -2.21 31.42 -8.26
CA HIS A 357 -1.37 30.78 -7.25
C HIS A 357 0.00 30.39 -7.82
N VAL A 358 1.01 30.32 -6.94
CA VAL A 358 2.36 29.83 -7.23
C VAL A 358 2.60 28.55 -6.45
N ARG A 359 3.07 27.52 -7.13
CA ARG A 359 3.52 26.26 -6.51
C ARG A 359 4.98 26.37 -6.12
N LYS A 360 5.37 25.59 -5.12
CA LYS A 360 6.78 25.31 -4.84
C LYS A 360 7.46 24.70 -6.06
N ASP A 361 8.79 24.76 -6.13
CA ASP A 361 9.56 24.15 -7.22
C ASP A 361 9.70 22.63 -7.02
N ASP A 362 10.10 22.21 -5.82
CA ASP A 362 10.46 20.83 -5.52
C ASP A 362 9.26 19.88 -5.63
N LEU A 363 9.47 18.76 -6.33
CA LEU A 363 8.39 17.86 -6.72
C LEU A 363 7.56 17.35 -5.53
N HIS A 364 8.24 17.01 -4.44
CA HIS A 364 7.62 16.38 -3.29
C HIS A 364 6.73 17.37 -2.53
N GLU A 365 7.20 18.59 -2.26
CA GLU A 365 6.42 19.61 -1.57
C GLU A 365 5.13 19.97 -2.33
N ARG A 366 5.15 19.92 -3.67
CA ARG A 366 3.98 20.17 -4.54
C ARG A 366 2.89 19.08 -4.48
N LEU A 367 3.22 17.91 -3.93
CA LEU A 367 2.41 16.69 -3.95
C LEU A 367 2.01 16.21 -2.55
N GLU A 368 2.68 16.72 -1.51
CA GLU A 368 2.47 16.35 -0.11
C GLU A 368 1.53 17.37 0.56
N ASP A 369 0.22 17.21 0.32
CA ASP A 369 -0.80 18.17 0.77
C ASP A 369 -0.94 18.23 2.31
N GLY A 370 -0.64 19.39 2.88
CA GLY A 370 -0.84 19.68 4.30
C GLY A 370 0.32 19.24 5.19
N THR A 371 0.02 18.93 6.45
CA THR A 371 1.02 18.42 7.41
C THR A 371 1.21 16.92 7.19
N LEU A 372 2.42 16.51 6.78
CA LEU A 372 2.80 15.10 6.68
C LEU A 372 2.63 14.36 8.03
N PRO A 373 2.43 13.04 8.03
CA PRO A 373 2.37 12.22 9.25
C PRO A 373 3.77 12.02 9.86
N PHE A 374 4.42 13.11 10.29
CA PHE A 374 5.83 13.14 10.64
C PHE A 374 6.23 12.18 11.77
N HIS A 375 5.35 11.93 12.75
CA HIS A 375 5.56 10.88 13.75
C HIS A 375 5.65 9.47 13.15
N SER A 376 4.82 9.16 12.15
CA SER A 376 4.89 7.88 11.41
C SER A 376 6.11 7.83 10.48
N ILE A 377 6.61 8.97 10.01
CA ILE A 377 7.86 9.02 9.24
C ILE A 377 9.07 8.74 10.16
N VAL A 378 9.04 9.21 11.41
CA VAL A 378 10.02 8.80 12.46
C VAL A 378 9.89 7.30 12.78
N GLU A 379 8.69 6.75 12.94
CA GLU A 379 8.49 5.30 13.13
C GLU A 379 9.03 4.46 11.95
N LEU A 380 9.02 4.99 10.72
CA LEU A 380 9.61 4.34 9.53
C LEU A 380 11.15 4.31 9.58
N GLU A 381 11.79 5.29 10.23
CA GLU A 381 13.23 5.25 10.47
C GLU A 381 13.63 4.08 11.36
N HIS A 382 12.85 3.85 12.42
CA HIS A 382 13.03 2.72 13.33
C HIS A 382 12.68 1.39 12.65
N ALA A 383 11.68 1.36 11.77
CA ALA A 383 11.38 0.19 10.94
C ALA A 383 12.57 -0.24 10.07
N LEU A 384 13.19 0.73 9.38
CA LEU A 384 14.36 0.53 8.55
C LEU A 384 15.59 0.12 9.39
N ASN A 385 15.81 0.76 10.55
CA ASN A 385 16.87 0.38 11.50
C ASN A 385 16.74 -1.06 11.98
N VAL A 386 15.54 -1.46 12.43
CA VAL A 386 15.32 -2.78 13.02
C VAL A 386 15.38 -3.88 11.95
N HIS A 387 14.93 -3.64 10.72
CA HIS A 387 15.14 -4.60 9.62
C HIS A 387 16.62 -4.76 9.26
N GLU A 388 17.38 -3.66 9.13
CA GLU A 388 18.82 -3.69 8.85
C GLU A 388 19.60 -4.39 9.99
N ARG A 389 19.17 -4.20 11.25
CA ARG A 389 19.73 -4.84 12.45
C ARG A 389 19.41 -6.33 12.58
N LEU A 390 18.22 -6.79 12.16
CA LEU A 390 17.79 -8.19 12.30
C LEU A 390 18.15 -9.08 11.10
N PHE A 391 18.20 -8.52 9.89
CA PHE A 391 18.38 -9.28 8.64
C PHE A 391 19.64 -8.91 7.85
N GLY A 392 20.52 -8.10 8.45
CA GLY A 392 21.77 -7.64 7.85
C GLY A 392 21.60 -6.49 6.84
N PRO A 393 22.70 -6.05 6.18
CA PRO A 393 22.74 -4.84 5.37
C PRO A 393 21.92 -4.89 4.07
N MET A 394 21.45 -6.08 3.65
CA MET A 394 20.56 -6.25 2.50
C MET A 394 19.28 -7.00 2.92
N PRO A 395 18.48 -6.44 3.86
CA PRO A 395 17.52 -7.20 4.65
C PRO A 395 16.45 -7.89 3.78
N MET A 396 16.03 -7.26 2.68
CA MET A 396 15.02 -7.83 1.78
C MET A 396 15.56 -8.91 0.84
N LYS A 397 16.88 -9.08 0.71
CA LYS A 397 17.48 -10.26 0.07
C LYS A 397 17.42 -11.45 1.03
N THR A 398 17.82 -11.26 2.29
CA THR A 398 17.75 -12.26 3.36
C THR A 398 16.31 -12.77 3.55
N ILE A 399 15.35 -11.87 3.74
CA ILE A 399 13.92 -12.21 3.88
C ILE A 399 13.39 -12.90 2.62
N GLY A 400 13.78 -12.45 1.42
CA GLY A 400 13.33 -13.04 0.16
C GLY A 400 13.83 -14.47 -0.06
N HIS A 401 15.05 -14.78 0.40
CA HIS A 401 15.59 -16.15 0.38
C HIS A 401 14.86 -17.04 1.40
N HIS A 402 14.84 -16.62 2.68
CA HIS A 402 14.19 -17.33 3.79
C HIS A 402 12.73 -17.67 3.49
N THR A 403 11.93 -16.67 3.15
CA THR A 403 10.50 -16.88 2.85
C THR A 403 10.29 -17.66 1.53
N GLY A 404 11.22 -17.60 0.58
CA GLY A 404 11.23 -18.43 -0.62
C GLY A 404 11.46 -19.91 -0.33
N GLN A 405 12.39 -20.24 0.57
CA GLN A 405 12.66 -21.60 1.04
C GLN A 405 11.45 -22.17 1.80
N LEU A 406 10.89 -21.42 2.76
CA LEU A 406 9.69 -21.83 3.50
C LEU A 406 8.48 -22.03 2.56
N ALA A 407 8.31 -21.17 1.56
CA ALA A 407 7.24 -21.32 0.56
C ALA A 407 7.43 -22.56 -0.33
N LYS A 408 8.68 -22.96 -0.63
CA LYS A 408 8.98 -24.23 -1.30
C LYS A 408 8.65 -25.43 -0.40
N MET A 409 9.13 -25.44 0.84
CA MET A 409 8.82 -26.50 1.82
C MET A 409 7.30 -26.70 1.96
N MET A 410 6.55 -25.60 2.07
CA MET A 410 5.08 -25.63 2.11
C MET A 410 4.50 -26.21 0.82
N TYR A 411 4.93 -25.73 -0.36
CA TYR A 411 4.43 -26.19 -1.66
C TYR A 411 4.68 -27.67 -1.91
N ASP A 412 5.91 -28.15 -1.69
CA ASP A 412 6.29 -29.53 -1.95
C ASP A 412 5.42 -30.50 -1.12
N ARG A 413 5.20 -30.20 0.17
CA ARG A 413 4.35 -31.01 1.05
C ARG A 413 2.87 -30.93 0.69
N VAL A 414 2.28 -29.73 0.59
CA VAL A 414 0.83 -29.61 0.34
C VAL A 414 0.43 -30.03 -1.09
N SER A 415 1.35 -29.98 -2.06
CA SER A 415 1.10 -30.51 -3.41
C SER A 415 1.24 -32.03 -3.51
N ALA A 416 1.92 -32.67 -2.56
CA ALA A 416 2.02 -34.13 -2.44
C ALA A 416 0.79 -34.78 -1.77
N MET A 417 0.05 -34.05 -0.91
CA MET A 417 -1.09 -34.58 -0.15
C MET A 417 -2.16 -35.29 -1.00
N ARG A 418 -2.51 -36.53 -0.63
CA ARG A 418 -3.58 -37.32 -1.25
C ARG A 418 -4.57 -37.84 -0.21
N HIS A 419 -5.82 -37.96 -0.63
CA HIS A 419 -6.82 -38.82 0.00
C HIS A 419 -6.47 -40.30 -0.25
N ALA A 420 -7.01 -41.24 0.53
CA ALA A 420 -6.73 -42.68 0.40
C ALA A 420 -7.10 -43.27 -0.98
N ASN A 421 -7.95 -42.59 -1.75
CA ASN A 421 -8.28 -42.96 -3.13
C ASN A 421 -7.33 -42.36 -4.20
N GLY A 422 -6.23 -41.71 -3.78
CA GLY A 422 -5.26 -41.08 -4.68
C GLY A 422 -5.66 -39.71 -5.24
N ALA A 423 -6.83 -39.16 -4.86
CA ALA A 423 -7.22 -37.81 -5.26
C ALA A 423 -6.43 -36.73 -4.48
N PRO A 424 -6.09 -35.58 -5.08
CA PRO A 424 -5.38 -34.50 -4.40
C PRO A 424 -6.27 -33.78 -3.37
N VAL A 425 -5.71 -33.49 -2.19
CA VAL A 425 -6.41 -32.78 -1.10
C VAL A 425 -6.49 -31.27 -1.37
N LEU A 426 -5.52 -30.70 -2.07
CA LEU A 426 -5.48 -29.28 -2.43
C LEU A 426 -5.53 -29.07 -3.94
N LYS A 427 -6.34 -28.10 -4.37
CA LYS A 427 -6.21 -27.44 -5.67
C LYS A 427 -5.44 -26.13 -5.50
N ILE A 428 -4.16 -26.14 -5.84
CA ILE A 428 -3.27 -24.97 -5.76
C ILE A 428 -3.38 -24.12 -7.04
N TYR A 429 -3.36 -22.80 -6.91
CA TYR A 429 -3.41 -21.85 -8.04
C TYR A 429 -2.04 -21.19 -8.21
N LYS A 430 -1.35 -21.57 -9.28
CA LYS A 430 0.06 -21.26 -9.58
C LYS A 430 0.19 -21.04 -11.09
N ASP A 431 1.08 -20.14 -11.51
CA ASP A 431 1.45 -19.97 -12.92
C ASP A 431 2.49 -21.03 -13.34
N ASP A 432 2.39 -21.53 -14.57
CA ASP A 432 3.32 -22.54 -15.11
C ASP A 432 4.76 -22.03 -15.17
N LYS A 433 4.97 -20.71 -15.32
CA LYS A 433 6.29 -20.06 -15.38
C LYS A 433 6.89 -19.72 -14.01
N SER A 434 6.13 -19.89 -12.93
CA SER A 434 6.60 -19.60 -11.57
C SER A 434 7.12 -20.85 -10.87
N GLN A 435 8.09 -20.72 -9.96
CA GLN A 435 8.62 -21.84 -9.20
C GLN A 435 8.83 -21.46 -7.72
N TYR A 436 8.14 -22.12 -6.79
CA TYR A 436 8.40 -21.94 -5.37
C TYR A 436 9.85 -22.36 -5.05
N GLY A 437 10.58 -21.50 -4.33
CA GLY A 437 12.02 -21.61 -4.12
C GLY A 437 12.86 -20.76 -5.08
N ASP A 438 12.30 -20.30 -6.21
CA ASP A 438 12.91 -19.26 -7.05
C ASP A 438 12.28 -17.89 -6.76
N PRO A 439 12.98 -16.99 -6.04
CA PRO A 439 12.48 -15.65 -5.77
C PRO A 439 12.47 -14.74 -7.00
N SER A 440 12.96 -15.14 -8.17
CA SER A 440 12.82 -14.33 -9.39
C SER A 440 11.43 -14.44 -10.03
N THR A 441 10.79 -15.62 -9.96
CA THR A 441 9.46 -15.87 -10.56
C THR A 441 8.31 -16.05 -9.55
N GLN A 442 8.60 -16.32 -8.27
CA GLN A 442 7.58 -16.60 -7.25
C GLN A 442 7.92 -15.99 -5.89
N GLY A 443 6.98 -15.26 -5.30
CA GLY A 443 7.03 -14.81 -3.92
C GLY A 443 6.38 -15.80 -2.95
N ALA A 444 6.57 -15.56 -1.66
CA ALA A 444 6.13 -16.43 -0.57
C ALA A 444 4.62 -16.30 -0.27
N THR A 445 3.78 -16.60 -1.26
CA THR A 445 2.31 -16.53 -1.19
C THR A 445 1.72 -17.60 -2.10
N MET A 446 0.73 -18.32 -1.58
CA MET A 446 0.08 -19.45 -2.25
C MET A 446 -1.45 -19.34 -2.09
N ALA A 447 -2.17 -19.35 -3.20
CA ALA A 447 -3.61 -19.50 -3.23
C ALA A 447 -3.99 -20.96 -3.48
N PHE A 448 -5.00 -21.47 -2.78
CA PHE A 448 -5.51 -22.83 -2.94
C PHE A 448 -7.00 -22.94 -2.57
N ASN A 449 -7.61 -24.08 -2.86
CA ASN A 449 -8.87 -24.53 -2.27
C ASN A 449 -8.72 -25.98 -1.82
N ILE A 450 -9.37 -26.35 -0.71
CA ILE A 450 -9.39 -27.73 -0.21
C ILE A 450 -10.46 -28.54 -0.95
N LEU A 451 -10.12 -29.79 -1.25
CA LEU A 451 -10.99 -30.80 -1.86
C LEU A 451 -11.34 -31.90 -0.83
N SER A 452 -12.28 -32.74 -1.22
CA SER A 452 -12.62 -33.99 -0.54
C SER A 452 -12.34 -35.16 -1.48
N PRO A 453 -12.35 -36.44 -1.02
CA PRO A 453 -12.09 -37.60 -1.87
C PRO A 453 -12.98 -37.70 -3.12
N LYS A 454 -14.14 -37.05 -3.12
CA LYS A 454 -15.11 -37.00 -4.23
C LYS A 454 -14.95 -35.76 -5.12
N GLY A 455 -13.85 -35.01 -4.98
CA GLY A 455 -13.58 -33.77 -5.72
C GLY A 455 -14.48 -32.58 -5.37
N ARG A 456 -15.37 -32.70 -4.36
CA ARG A 456 -16.17 -31.56 -3.88
C ARG A 456 -15.26 -30.59 -3.14
N LEU A 457 -15.38 -29.31 -3.49
CA LEU A 457 -14.77 -28.20 -2.76
C LEU A 457 -15.33 -28.09 -1.34
N TRP A 458 -14.46 -27.75 -0.39
CA TRP A 458 -14.87 -27.13 0.87
C TRP A 458 -15.17 -25.64 0.66
N GLY A 459 -15.92 -25.02 1.57
CA GLY A 459 -16.02 -23.58 1.62
C GLY A 459 -14.69 -22.95 2.04
N PHE A 460 -14.31 -21.84 1.40
CA PHE A 460 -13.06 -21.13 1.72
C PHE A 460 -13.14 -20.33 3.03
N GLU A 461 -14.33 -19.87 3.42
CA GLU A 461 -14.59 -19.25 4.73
C GLU A 461 -14.68 -20.33 5.80
N ASP A 462 -15.27 -21.49 5.48
CA ASP A 462 -15.31 -22.67 6.37
C ASP A 462 -13.87 -23.10 6.73
N VAL A 463 -12.99 -23.20 5.72
CA VAL A 463 -11.56 -23.55 5.92
C VAL A 463 -10.80 -22.44 6.67
N GLU A 464 -11.09 -21.15 6.43
CA GLU A 464 -10.50 -20.06 7.22
C GLU A 464 -10.93 -20.14 8.69
N GLY A 465 -12.20 -20.42 8.98
CA GLY A 465 -12.71 -20.62 10.35
C GLY A 465 -12.06 -21.81 11.06
N ILE A 466 -12.01 -22.97 10.39
CA ILE A 466 -11.39 -24.20 10.93
C ILE A 466 -9.89 -23.98 11.24
N LEU A 467 -9.17 -23.25 10.39
CA LEU A 467 -7.77 -22.88 10.63
C LEU A 467 -7.62 -21.84 11.76
N ASN A 468 -8.49 -20.82 11.79
CA ASN A 468 -8.52 -19.78 12.83
C ASN A 468 -8.71 -20.38 14.23
N ASP A 469 -9.62 -21.33 14.38
CA ASP A 469 -9.92 -21.99 15.66
C ASP A 469 -8.75 -22.87 16.15
N ALA A 470 -7.89 -23.31 15.23
CA ALA A 470 -6.62 -23.98 15.52
C ALA A 470 -5.44 -23.01 15.75
N GLY A 471 -5.67 -21.70 15.75
CA GLY A 471 -4.63 -20.66 15.89
C GLY A 471 -3.75 -20.48 14.65
N ILE A 472 -4.28 -20.82 13.46
CA ILE A 472 -3.60 -20.70 12.16
C ILE A 472 -4.34 -19.65 11.31
N TYR A 473 -3.73 -18.48 11.15
CA TYR A 473 -4.38 -17.31 10.54
C TYR A 473 -4.01 -17.17 9.07
N VAL A 474 -4.86 -17.72 8.20
CA VAL A 474 -4.86 -17.51 6.74
C VAL A 474 -5.81 -16.37 6.36
N ARG A 475 -6.06 -16.17 5.06
CA ARG A 475 -7.12 -15.28 4.56
C ARG A 475 -7.79 -15.85 3.32
N SER A 476 -9.11 -15.73 3.21
CA SER A 476 -9.88 -16.25 2.08
C SER A 476 -10.58 -15.18 1.22
N GLY A 477 -11.53 -15.63 0.38
CA GLY A 477 -12.38 -14.77 -0.46
C GLY A 477 -11.79 -14.45 -1.83
N SER A 478 -12.14 -13.28 -2.37
CA SER A 478 -11.76 -12.81 -3.71
C SER A 478 -10.44 -12.02 -3.75
N LEU A 479 -9.80 -11.82 -2.60
CA LEU A 479 -8.46 -11.24 -2.42
C LEU A 479 -8.20 -9.92 -3.18
N CYS A 480 -9.25 -9.16 -3.49
CA CYS A 480 -9.19 -7.94 -4.31
C CYS A 480 -8.45 -8.09 -5.65
N ASN A 481 -8.44 -9.28 -6.26
CA ASN A 481 -7.74 -9.57 -7.51
C ASN A 481 -8.70 -10.14 -8.58
N PRO A 482 -9.62 -9.33 -9.13
CA PRO A 482 -10.76 -9.84 -9.90
C PRO A 482 -10.36 -10.57 -11.19
N GLY A 483 -9.27 -10.18 -11.85
CA GLY A 483 -8.79 -10.86 -13.05
C GLY A 483 -8.09 -12.19 -12.75
N GLY A 484 -7.25 -12.22 -11.70
CA GLY A 484 -6.64 -13.45 -11.19
C GLY A 484 -7.71 -14.46 -10.74
N MET A 485 -8.69 -14.01 -9.95
CA MET A 485 -9.81 -14.85 -9.50
C MET A 485 -10.60 -15.42 -10.67
N ALA A 486 -11.01 -14.59 -11.64
CA ALA A 486 -11.78 -15.03 -12.79
C ALA A 486 -11.03 -16.06 -13.65
N SER A 487 -9.73 -15.85 -13.91
CA SER A 487 -8.95 -16.79 -14.74
C SER A 487 -8.62 -18.10 -14.01
N ASN A 488 -8.23 -18.05 -12.73
CA ASN A 488 -7.81 -19.25 -11.98
C ASN A 488 -8.99 -20.16 -11.60
N LEU A 489 -10.18 -19.58 -11.36
CA LEU A 489 -11.40 -20.31 -11.02
C LEU A 489 -12.30 -20.61 -12.24
N GLY A 490 -11.94 -20.11 -13.42
CA GLY A 490 -12.67 -20.38 -14.67
C GLY A 490 -14.04 -19.71 -14.75
N TRP A 491 -14.17 -18.47 -14.28
CA TRP A 491 -15.40 -17.68 -14.37
C TRP A 491 -15.39 -16.76 -15.60
N SER A 492 -16.40 -16.90 -16.45
CA SER A 492 -16.69 -15.91 -17.50
C SER A 492 -17.42 -14.68 -16.94
N ALA A 493 -17.35 -13.57 -17.67
CA ALA A 493 -18.08 -12.34 -17.35
C ALA A 493 -19.62 -12.49 -17.38
N ALA A 494 -20.15 -13.52 -18.05
CA ALA A 494 -21.57 -13.84 -18.02
C ALA A 494 -21.95 -14.61 -16.74
N GLU A 495 -21.14 -15.59 -16.34
CA GLU A 495 -21.36 -16.33 -15.10
C GLU A 495 -21.20 -15.46 -13.85
N MET A 496 -20.23 -14.54 -13.80
CA MET A 496 -20.10 -13.60 -12.67
C MET A 496 -21.29 -12.65 -12.52
N LYS A 497 -21.94 -12.27 -13.63
CA LYS A 497 -23.17 -11.47 -13.59
C LYS A 497 -24.36 -12.28 -13.07
N ARG A 498 -24.54 -13.50 -13.58
CA ARG A 498 -25.57 -14.42 -13.07
C ARG A 498 -25.36 -14.75 -11.59
N ALA A 499 -24.13 -14.99 -11.15
CA ALA A 499 -23.82 -15.17 -9.73
C ALA A 499 -24.26 -13.98 -8.87
N TYR A 500 -24.07 -12.74 -9.35
CA TYR A 500 -24.56 -11.54 -8.68
C TYR A 500 -26.10 -11.45 -8.71
N GLU A 501 -26.75 -11.82 -9.81
CA GLU A 501 -28.22 -11.88 -9.93
C GLU A 501 -28.81 -12.96 -8.99
N GLU A 502 -28.11 -14.08 -8.82
CA GLU A 502 -28.38 -15.19 -7.89
C GLU A 502 -27.98 -14.87 -6.43
N GLY A 503 -27.48 -13.66 -6.14
CA GLY A 503 -27.27 -13.14 -4.80
C GLY A 503 -25.84 -13.13 -4.26
N HIS A 504 -24.85 -13.69 -4.94
CA HIS A 504 -23.44 -13.65 -4.49
C HIS A 504 -22.93 -12.21 -4.38
N ARG A 505 -22.28 -11.86 -3.26
CA ARG A 505 -21.62 -10.56 -3.03
C ARG A 505 -20.22 -10.77 -2.49
N CYS A 506 -19.28 -9.88 -2.80
CA CYS A 506 -17.94 -9.92 -2.20
C CYS A 506 -17.91 -9.63 -0.69
N SER A 507 -19.04 -9.19 -0.11
CA SER A 507 -19.26 -8.95 1.32
C SER A 507 -20.17 -9.98 2.00
N ASN A 508 -20.66 -10.97 1.24
CA ASN A 508 -21.46 -12.10 1.70
C ASN A 508 -21.44 -13.15 0.56
N PRO A 509 -20.35 -13.94 0.44
CA PRO A 509 -20.12 -14.72 -0.74
C PRO A 509 -20.79 -16.09 -0.64
N VAL A 510 -21.61 -16.44 -1.64
CA VAL A 510 -21.94 -17.85 -1.89
C VAL A 510 -20.63 -18.56 -2.25
N GLN A 511 -20.07 -19.33 -1.32
CA GLN A 511 -18.66 -19.78 -1.38
C GLN A 511 -18.39 -20.74 -2.55
N VAL A 512 -19.33 -21.65 -2.83
CA VAL A 512 -19.32 -22.55 -4.00
C VAL A 512 -20.64 -22.40 -4.74
N LEU A 513 -20.58 -22.11 -6.03
CA LEU A 513 -21.73 -21.86 -6.89
C LEU A 513 -21.54 -22.57 -8.24
N HIS A 514 -22.55 -23.31 -8.71
CA HIS A 514 -22.48 -24.16 -9.91
C HIS A 514 -21.25 -25.09 -9.96
N GLY A 515 -20.82 -25.59 -8.80
CA GLY A 515 -19.63 -26.44 -8.63
C GLY A 515 -18.28 -25.71 -8.71
N LYS A 516 -18.26 -24.39 -8.92
CA LYS A 516 -17.05 -23.55 -8.90
C LYS A 516 -16.96 -22.81 -7.57
N ALA A 517 -15.75 -22.72 -7.00
CA ALA A 517 -15.51 -21.79 -5.90
C ALA A 517 -15.66 -20.34 -6.42
N THR A 518 -16.13 -19.42 -5.58
CA THR A 518 -16.14 -17.97 -5.87
C THR A 518 -14.95 -17.22 -5.22
N GLY A 519 -14.24 -17.91 -4.33
CA GLY A 519 -13.06 -17.46 -3.60
C GLY A 519 -11.95 -18.52 -3.58
N VAL A 520 -10.85 -18.20 -2.91
CA VAL A 520 -9.75 -19.11 -2.58
C VAL A 520 -9.31 -18.87 -1.14
N VAL A 521 -8.62 -19.83 -0.53
CA VAL A 521 -7.81 -19.60 0.67
C VAL A 521 -6.40 -19.17 0.24
N ARG A 522 -5.76 -18.28 0.99
CA ARG A 522 -4.38 -17.82 0.77
C ARG A 522 -3.55 -17.98 2.05
N ALA A 523 -2.46 -18.72 1.93
CA ALA A 523 -1.34 -18.66 2.88
C ALA A 523 -0.25 -17.74 2.30
N SER A 524 0.33 -16.88 3.12
CA SER A 524 1.34 -15.89 2.74
C SER A 524 2.32 -15.63 3.89
N LEU A 525 3.59 -15.90 3.62
CA LEU A 525 4.65 -15.91 4.62
C LEU A 525 5.34 -14.55 4.72
N GLY A 526 5.87 -14.26 5.90
CA GLY A 526 6.64 -13.06 6.21
C GLY A 526 7.94 -13.36 6.93
N ALA A 527 8.66 -12.29 7.27
CA ALA A 527 9.97 -12.35 7.91
C ALA A 527 9.95 -12.95 9.33
N HIS A 528 8.76 -13.12 9.92
CA HIS A 528 8.50 -13.73 11.23
C HIS A 528 8.21 -15.24 11.18
N ASN A 529 8.03 -15.82 9.98
CA ASN A 529 7.71 -17.24 9.85
C ASN A 529 8.97 -18.12 9.92
N ILE A 530 8.78 -19.36 10.38
CA ILE A 530 9.83 -20.35 10.64
C ILE A 530 9.40 -21.73 10.14
N ALA A 531 10.31 -22.71 10.06
CA ALA A 531 9.98 -24.06 9.56
C ALA A 531 8.80 -24.70 10.33
N HIS A 532 8.80 -24.58 11.66
CA HIS A 532 7.74 -25.07 12.55
C HIS A 532 6.34 -24.50 12.25
N ASP A 533 6.23 -23.29 11.68
CA ASP A 533 4.93 -22.76 11.23
C ASP A 533 4.38 -23.57 10.05
N ILE A 534 5.26 -23.99 9.14
CA ILE A 534 4.92 -24.83 8.00
C ILE A 534 4.57 -26.24 8.48
N ASP A 535 5.34 -26.81 9.42
CA ASP A 535 5.04 -28.11 10.02
C ASP A 535 3.65 -28.16 10.65
N ARG A 536 3.32 -27.17 11.50
CA ARG A 536 2.01 -27.12 12.16
C ARG A 536 0.86 -26.90 11.17
N PHE A 537 1.06 -26.05 10.15
CA PHE A 537 0.05 -25.84 9.11
C PHE A 537 -0.18 -27.11 8.28
N VAL A 538 0.90 -27.75 7.80
CA VAL A 538 0.85 -28.99 7.03
C VAL A 538 0.20 -30.11 7.84
N LYS A 539 0.67 -30.35 9.06
CA LYS A 539 0.14 -31.39 9.94
C LYS A 539 -1.35 -31.18 10.22
N PHE A 540 -1.78 -29.94 10.46
CA PHE A 540 -3.19 -29.65 10.69
C PHE A 540 -4.06 -29.91 9.44
N LEU A 541 -3.55 -29.62 8.23
CA LEU A 541 -4.24 -29.99 6.99
C LEU A 541 -4.35 -31.52 6.83
N GLU A 542 -3.28 -32.26 7.19
CA GLU A 542 -3.24 -33.72 7.15
C GLU A 542 -4.26 -34.34 8.12
N GLU A 543 -4.29 -33.88 9.37
CA GLU A 543 -5.21 -34.38 10.42
C GLU A 543 -6.68 -33.98 10.19
N THR A 544 -6.95 -32.87 9.49
CA THR A 544 -8.31 -32.29 9.37
C THR A 544 -9.00 -32.56 8.03
N PHE A 545 -8.25 -32.61 6.91
CA PHE A 545 -8.84 -32.63 5.56
C PHE A 545 -8.52 -33.88 4.73
N ILE A 546 -7.58 -34.74 5.14
CA ILE A 546 -7.42 -36.07 4.52
C ILE A 546 -8.67 -36.90 4.82
N ASP A 547 -9.16 -37.58 3.78
CA ASP A 547 -10.42 -38.34 3.68
C ASP A 547 -11.76 -37.72 4.17
N ALA A 548 -11.72 -36.54 4.80
CA ALA A 548 -12.88 -35.82 5.31
C ALA A 548 -13.85 -35.34 4.23
N HIS A 549 -15.07 -34.96 4.64
CA HIS A 549 -16.16 -34.55 3.74
C HIS A 549 -16.83 -33.24 4.22
N PRO A 550 -16.97 -32.22 3.35
CA PRO A 550 -17.63 -30.97 3.71
C PRO A 550 -19.12 -31.19 4.00
N GLY A 551 -19.55 -30.73 5.18
CA GLY A 551 -20.92 -30.84 5.67
C GLY A 551 -21.23 -32.14 6.42
N VAL A 552 -20.24 -32.95 6.79
CA VAL A 552 -20.42 -34.02 7.78
C VAL A 552 -19.97 -33.49 9.14
N THR A 553 -20.92 -33.08 9.97
CA THR A 553 -20.68 -32.99 11.42
C THR A 553 -20.40 -34.39 11.96
N THR A 554 -19.43 -34.52 12.87
CA THR A 554 -19.11 -35.80 13.52
C THR A 554 -20.10 -36.10 14.64
N ASP A 555 -21.38 -36.23 14.29
CA ASP A 555 -22.46 -36.69 15.16
C ASP A 555 -22.37 -38.21 15.38
N GLU A 556 -21.28 -38.68 15.99
CA GLU A 556 -21.24 -39.96 16.75
C GLU A 556 -19.99 -40.10 17.63
N ALA A 557 -19.76 -39.13 18.52
CA ALA A 557 -18.93 -39.38 19.71
C ALA A 557 -19.68 -40.34 20.66
N THR A 558 -19.39 -41.63 20.59
CA THR A 558 -20.14 -42.68 21.32
C THR A 558 -19.88 -42.62 22.84
N VAL A 559 -20.64 -41.78 23.56
CA VAL A 559 -20.54 -41.66 25.02
C VAL A 559 -21.18 -42.87 25.71
N THR A 560 -20.35 -43.86 26.06
CA THR A 560 -20.75 -45.01 26.88
C THR A 560 -21.10 -44.57 28.31
N PRO A 561 -22.34 -44.76 28.79
CA PRO A 561 -22.73 -44.33 30.13
C PRO A 561 -22.28 -45.35 31.19
N GLN A 562 -21.21 -45.03 31.95
CA GLN A 562 -20.93 -45.73 33.22
C GLN A 562 -21.71 -45.06 34.36
N ALA A 563 -22.59 -45.84 35.00
CA ALA A 563 -23.35 -45.42 36.16
C ALA A 563 -22.68 -45.86 37.46
N HIS A 564 -22.53 -44.95 38.43
CA HIS A 564 -22.20 -45.31 39.81
C HIS A 564 -23.07 -44.56 40.83
N SER A 565 -23.30 -45.22 41.96
CA SER A 565 -24.43 -45.00 42.87
C SER A 565 -24.37 -43.73 43.71
N LEU A 566 -25.55 -43.25 44.10
CA LEU A 566 -25.77 -42.40 45.27
C LEU A 566 -25.40 -43.13 46.58
N ALA A 567 -24.88 -42.38 47.54
CA ALA A 567 -24.82 -42.67 48.98
C ALA A 567 -24.75 -41.34 49.76
N SER A 568 -25.12 -41.31 51.06
CA SER A 568 -25.66 -40.08 51.67
C SER A 568 -25.18 -39.73 53.10
N SER A 569 -24.79 -38.44 53.29
CA SER A 569 -25.05 -37.61 54.49
C SER A 569 -24.42 -38.00 55.84
N PRO A 570 -24.54 -37.19 56.94
CA PRO A 570 -24.92 -35.77 57.08
C PRO A 570 -23.90 -34.88 57.84
N GLY A 571 -24.11 -33.55 57.78
CA GLY A 571 -23.21 -32.50 58.28
C GLY A 571 -23.26 -32.11 59.77
N SER A 572 -22.73 -30.91 60.09
CA SER A 572 -23.04 -30.16 61.32
C SER A 572 -22.89 -28.63 61.12
N ARG A 573 -23.51 -27.84 62.02
CA ARG A 573 -23.53 -26.36 62.14
C ARG A 573 -22.46 -25.90 63.16
N ALA A 574 -22.05 -24.63 63.33
CA ALA A 574 -22.00 -23.38 62.54
C ALA A 574 -21.06 -22.40 63.35
N THR A 575 -21.15 -21.06 63.52
CA THR A 575 -22.13 -19.98 63.21
C THR A 575 -21.48 -18.59 63.40
N SER A 576 -21.85 -17.57 62.60
CA SER A 576 -21.74 -16.10 62.86
C SER A 576 -20.33 -15.46 63.00
N LEU A 577 -20.07 -14.16 62.71
CA LEU A 577 -20.94 -12.97 62.57
C LEU A 577 -20.46 -11.94 61.50
N SER A 578 -21.41 -11.18 60.94
CA SER A 578 -21.37 -9.75 60.46
C SER A 578 -20.52 -9.20 59.29
N SER A 579 -21.19 -8.29 58.56
CA SER A 579 -20.73 -7.07 57.85
C SER A 579 -20.10 -7.12 56.43
N GLN A 580 -21.02 -7.06 55.44
CA GLN A 580 -21.09 -6.07 54.34
C GLN A 580 -19.82 -5.66 53.56
N SER A 581 -19.85 -5.89 52.24
CA SER A 581 -19.42 -4.92 51.22
C SER A 581 -20.35 -5.00 50.00
N THR A 582 -20.49 -3.91 49.25
CA THR A 582 -21.45 -3.78 48.13
C THR A 582 -20.78 -4.00 46.76
N PRO A 583 -21.47 -4.61 45.79
CA PRO A 583 -20.97 -4.71 44.42
C PRO A 583 -21.18 -3.40 43.65
N VAL A 584 -20.16 -2.95 42.91
CA VAL A 584 -20.28 -1.86 41.94
C VAL A 584 -20.92 -2.40 40.66
N GLN A 585 -21.94 -1.73 40.16
CA GLN A 585 -22.60 -2.10 38.90
C GLN A 585 -21.76 -1.67 37.69
N HIS A 586 -21.57 -2.57 36.73
CA HIS A 586 -21.08 -2.19 35.40
C HIS A 586 -22.23 -1.55 34.59
N HIS A 587 -22.05 -0.31 34.15
CA HIS A 587 -22.98 0.35 33.24
C HIS A 587 -22.84 -0.22 31.82
N THR A 588 -23.75 -1.11 31.42
CA THR A 588 -23.98 -1.48 30.03
C THR A 588 -24.71 -0.35 29.30
N PHE A 589 -24.08 0.20 28.26
CA PHE A 589 -24.76 1.12 27.33
C PHE A 589 -25.64 0.30 26.35
N PRO A 590 -26.90 0.69 26.12
CA PRO A 590 -27.78 -0.01 25.20
C PRO A 590 -27.40 0.27 23.74
N VAL A 591 -27.39 -0.78 22.91
CA VAL A 591 -27.23 -0.67 21.46
C VAL A 591 -28.55 -0.15 20.84
N PRO A 592 -28.53 0.91 20.00
CA PRO A 592 -29.74 1.42 19.37
C PRO A 592 -30.23 0.48 18.27
N THR A 593 -31.51 0.12 18.31
CA THR A 593 -32.19 -0.62 17.23
C THR A 593 -32.39 0.27 15.99
N PRO A 594 -32.27 -0.27 14.76
CA PRO A 594 -32.55 0.50 13.55
C PRO A 594 -34.04 0.88 13.45
N HIS A 595 -34.35 2.17 13.34
CA HIS A 595 -35.71 2.63 13.09
C HIS A 595 -36.15 2.34 11.65
N SER A 596 -37.29 1.64 11.51
CA SER A 596 -37.99 1.48 10.23
C SER A 596 -38.47 2.83 9.69
N LEU A 597 -38.24 3.09 8.39
CA LEU A 597 -38.81 4.23 7.66
C LEU A 597 -39.70 3.76 6.49
N PRO A 598 -40.70 4.56 6.07
CA PRO A 598 -41.93 4.03 5.50
C PRO A 598 -41.89 3.68 4.00
N HIS A 599 -42.90 2.91 3.59
CA HIS A 599 -43.12 2.43 2.22
C HIS A 599 -43.09 3.53 1.14
N ARG A 600 -42.51 3.18 0.00
CA ARG A 600 -42.72 3.87 -1.29
C ARG A 600 -43.90 3.20 -2.03
N PRO A 601 -44.86 3.95 -2.60
CA PRO A 601 -46.01 3.36 -3.30
C PRO A 601 -45.62 2.66 -4.62
N PRO A 602 -46.41 1.67 -5.07
CA PRO A 602 -46.14 0.91 -6.29
C PRO A 602 -46.42 1.70 -7.57
N SER A 603 -45.72 1.34 -8.65
CA SER A 603 -46.03 1.75 -10.03
C SER A 603 -46.93 0.70 -10.70
N PRO A 604 -47.84 1.09 -11.61
CA PRO A 604 -48.84 0.18 -12.18
C PRO A 604 -48.24 -0.86 -13.15
N PRO A 605 -48.93 -2.00 -13.37
CA PRO A 605 -48.49 -3.04 -14.30
C PRO A 605 -48.55 -2.58 -15.76
N LYS A 606 -47.89 -3.33 -16.64
CA LYS A 606 -48.14 -3.31 -18.08
C LYS A 606 -48.64 -4.68 -18.51
N ASP A 607 -49.73 -4.67 -19.27
CA ASP A 607 -50.41 -5.87 -19.75
C ASP A 607 -49.64 -6.59 -20.86
N SER A 608 -50.21 -7.72 -21.27
CA SER A 608 -49.51 -8.83 -21.89
C SER A 608 -49.78 -8.97 -23.41
N LEU A 609 -48.81 -9.62 -24.08
CA LEU A 609 -48.98 -10.38 -25.34
C LEU A 609 -49.31 -9.56 -26.62
N PRO A 610 -49.22 -10.16 -27.83
CA PRO A 610 -48.86 -11.55 -28.13
C PRO A 610 -47.51 -11.75 -28.85
N ARG A 611 -47.12 -13.03 -28.96
CA ARG A 611 -46.05 -13.50 -29.85
C ARG A 611 -46.43 -13.32 -31.33
N ASN A 612 -45.45 -13.49 -32.21
CA ASN A 612 -45.69 -14.38 -33.36
C ASN A 612 -44.44 -15.25 -33.61
N ASP A 613 -44.64 -16.53 -33.87
CA ASP A 613 -43.57 -17.54 -34.04
C ASP A 613 -43.32 -17.80 -35.53
N SER A 614 -42.05 -17.77 -36.00
CA SER A 614 -41.50 -18.49 -37.19
C SER A 614 -40.16 -17.90 -37.70
N ALA A 615 -39.27 -18.61 -38.39
CA ALA A 615 -38.98 -20.06 -38.40
C ALA A 615 -37.65 -20.33 -39.16
N LEU A 616 -36.93 -21.41 -38.77
CA LEU A 616 -36.02 -22.25 -39.57
C LEU A 616 -34.72 -21.67 -40.21
N HIS A 617 -33.60 -22.29 -39.80
CA HIS A 617 -32.40 -22.71 -40.56
C HIS A 617 -31.60 -21.77 -41.50
N GLY A 618 -30.26 -21.88 -41.39
CA GLY A 618 -29.30 -21.53 -42.44
C GLY A 618 -27.87 -21.29 -41.91
N LEU A 619 -26.95 -22.22 -42.13
CA LEU A 619 -25.49 -22.02 -41.90
C LEU A 619 -24.79 -21.74 -43.29
N PRO A 620 -23.46 -21.79 -43.47
CA PRO A 620 -22.70 -20.68 -44.09
C PRO A 620 -22.02 -21.18 -45.39
N PRO A 621 -20.77 -20.82 -45.79
CA PRO A 621 -19.95 -19.60 -45.62
C PRO A 621 -19.46 -19.02 -47.00
N SER A 622 -18.68 -17.92 -47.02
CA SER A 622 -17.45 -17.73 -47.85
C SER A 622 -16.98 -16.26 -47.92
N HIS A 623 -15.75 -16.05 -48.42
CA HIS A 623 -15.06 -14.77 -48.66
C HIS A 623 -14.75 -14.60 -50.19
N PRO A 624 -14.21 -13.46 -50.68
CA PRO A 624 -14.37 -12.06 -50.27
C PRO A 624 -15.16 -11.26 -51.35
N PRO A 625 -14.63 -10.66 -52.47
CA PRO A 625 -13.32 -10.08 -52.83
C PRO A 625 -13.35 -8.53 -53.07
N ALA A 626 -12.23 -7.98 -53.55
CA ALA A 626 -12.08 -6.68 -54.25
C ALA A 626 -11.16 -6.92 -55.49
N PRO A 627 -10.71 -5.95 -56.34
CA PRO A 627 -10.93 -4.49 -56.39
C PRO A 627 -11.20 -3.91 -57.82
N THR A 628 -11.18 -2.58 -58.02
CA THR A 628 -10.71 -1.93 -59.28
C THR A 628 -10.39 -0.42 -59.12
N ARG A 629 -9.82 0.25 -60.15
CA ARG A 629 -9.24 1.61 -60.12
C ARG A 629 -9.77 2.56 -61.23
N SER A 630 -9.82 3.86 -60.95
CA SER A 630 -9.56 5.00 -61.88
C SER A 630 -9.25 6.28 -61.06
N THR A 631 -8.44 7.31 -61.38
CA THR A 631 -7.45 7.66 -62.43
C THR A 631 -7.75 8.73 -63.51
N THR A 632 -8.15 9.94 -63.08
CA THR A 632 -7.85 11.24 -63.76
C THR A 632 -7.61 12.32 -62.69
N THR A 633 -6.66 13.28 -62.73
CA THR A 633 -5.50 13.61 -63.61
C THR A 633 -5.74 14.58 -64.78
N ILE A 634 -5.52 15.89 -64.54
CA ILE A 634 -5.11 16.95 -65.50
C ILE A 634 -4.05 17.86 -64.80
N HIS A 635 -3.20 18.55 -65.57
CA HIS A 635 -1.97 19.26 -65.13
C HIS A 635 -2.12 20.77 -64.85
N ALA A 636 -1.21 21.28 -63.98
CA ALA A 636 -0.31 22.46 -64.06
C ALA A 636 -0.60 23.63 -65.05
N PRO A 637 -0.16 24.90 -64.79
CA PRO A 637 1.08 25.26 -64.06
C PRO A 637 1.02 26.47 -63.08
N ALA A 638 2.17 26.79 -62.48
CA ALA A 638 2.41 27.97 -61.63
C ALA A 638 2.92 29.19 -62.43
N PRO A 639 2.95 30.40 -61.84
CA PRO A 639 4.27 31.00 -61.54
C PRO A 639 4.37 31.93 -60.30
N ALA A 640 5.63 32.22 -59.94
CA ALA A 640 6.13 33.40 -59.21
C ALA A 640 5.81 33.61 -57.70
N ALA A 641 6.70 34.37 -57.04
CA ALA A 641 6.66 34.79 -55.63
C ALA A 641 6.44 36.32 -55.51
N PRO A 642 6.28 36.88 -54.29
CA PRO A 642 7.38 37.75 -53.82
C PRO A 642 7.65 37.78 -52.29
N SER A 643 8.88 38.18 -51.95
CA SER A 643 9.37 38.94 -50.77
C SER A 643 8.78 38.76 -49.36
N SER A 644 9.66 38.48 -48.40
CA SER A 644 9.49 38.64 -46.95
C SER A 644 9.77 40.06 -46.43
N PRO A 645 9.12 40.51 -45.33
CA PRO A 645 9.58 41.63 -44.51
C PRO A 645 10.45 41.19 -43.31
N SER A 646 11.42 42.02 -42.92
CA SER A 646 12.33 41.81 -41.77
C SER A 646 11.86 42.54 -40.50
N PRO A 647 12.32 42.17 -39.28
CA PRO A 647 11.89 42.81 -38.03
C PRO A 647 12.52 44.20 -37.79
N PRO A 648 11.89 45.07 -36.99
CA PRO A 648 12.47 46.37 -36.57
C PRO A 648 13.68 46.24 -35.64
N PRO A 649 14.53 47.27 -35.53
CA PRO A 649 15.82 47.20 -34.82
C PRO A 649 15.73 47.51 -33.31
N GLY A 650 16.70 46.99 -32.55
CA GLY A 650 17.04 47.49 -31.21
C GLY A 650 18.16 48.53 -31.25
N PRO A 651 18.18 49.54 -30.36
CA PRO A 651 19.27 50.50 -30.24
C PRO A 651 20.45 49.96 -29.42
N SER A 652 21.65 50.43 -29.70
CA SER A 652 22.91 49.95 -29.13
C SER A 652 23.51 50.91 -28.08
N GLN A 653 24.13 50.33 -27.03
CA GLN A 653 25.26 50.85 -26.24
C GLN A 653 25.23 52.30 -25.71
N HIS A 654 25.40 52.47 -24.39
CA HIS A 654 26.64 53.05 -23.84
C HIS A 654 26.82 52.87 -22.31
N GLN A 655 28.07 52.63 -21.91
CA GLN A 655 28.75 52.94 -20.64
C GLN A 655 28.00 52.97 -19.29
N SER A 656 28.25 51.94 -18.49
CA SER A 656 28.81 51.99 -17.12
C SER A 656 28.61 53.24 -16.23
N PHE A 657 27.99 53.02 -15.06
CA PHE A 657 28.45 53.62 -13.79
C PHE A 657 28.20 52.66 -12.62
N SER A 658 29.06 52.71 -11.61
CA SER A 658 28.99 51.87 -10.40
C SER A 658 28.83 52.73 -9.15
N THR A 659 27.94 52.36 -8.21
CA THR A 659 28.14 52.50 -6.74
C THR A 659 26.95 51.91 -5.95
N LEU A 660 27.17 51.68 -4.65
CA LEU A 660 26.20 51.28 -3.61
C LEU A 660 25.65 49.83 -3.74
N THR A 661 25.67 48.97 -2.71
CA THR A 661 26.18 49.16 -1.33
C THR A 661 26.73 47.84 -0.75
N SER A 662 27.86 47.89 -0.04
CA SER A 662 28.47 46.72 0.61
C SER A 662 28.77 46.99 2.11
N ALA A 663 27.79 46.75 2.96
CA ALA A 663 27.89 46.63 4.42
C ALA A 663 26.67 45.79 4.88
N LEU A 664 26.72 44.92 5.89
CA LEU A 664 27.63 44.85 7.04
C LEU A 664 28.09 43.39 7.29
N SER A 665 29.39 43.18 7.56
CA SER A 665 29.86 41.95 8.22
C SER A 665 31.12 42.20 9.04
N SER A 666 30.94 42.77 10.25
CA SER A 666 31.92 42.69 11.35
C SER A 666 31.43 43.42 12.60
N ARG A 667 30.95 42.68 13.61
CA ARG A 667 31.13 43.04 15.04
C ARG A 667 30.77 41.86 15.94
N SER A 668 31.80 41.22 16.48
CA SER A 668 31.69 40.22 17.54
C SER A 668 32.58 40.63 18.72
N ARG A 669 32.10 40.31 19.93
CA ARG A 669 32.75 40.30 21.27
C ARG A 669 32.31 41.37 22.27
N ASN A 670 32.03 40.85 23.47
CA ASN A 670 32.10 41.46 24.80
C ASN A 670 31.16 42.63 25.16
N ARG A 671 30.09 42.28 25.89
CA ARG A 671 30.07 42.53 27.35
C ARG A 671 29.21 41.50 28.10
N LYS A 672 29.65 41.13 29.30
CA LYS A 672 28.86 40.37 30.30
C LYS A 672 28.35 41.34 31.38
N SER A 673 27.38 40.85 32.16
CA SER A 673 26.92 41.34 33.47
C SER A 673 26.47 42.80 33.61
N LEU A 674 25.20 42.97 33.95
CA LEU A 674 24.84 43.46 35.29
C LEU A 674 23.43 42.98 35.66
N HIS A 675 23.23 42.62 36.92
CA HIS A 675 21.95 42.16 37.50
C HIS A 675 21.48 43.18 38.55
N THR A 676 20.26 42.97 39.07
CA THR A 676 19.74 43.57 40.32
C THR A 676 19.32 45.06 40.28
N ARG A 677 18.02 45.30 39.99
CA ARG A 677 17.02 45.61 41.05
C ARG A 677 15.59 45.46 40.50
N ALA A 678 14.61 45.38 41.40
CA ALA A 678 13.23 44.98 41.11
C ALA A 678 12.18 45.98 41.65
N ALA A 679 10.92 45.78 41.24
CA ALA A 679 9.70 46.54 41.57
C ALA A 679 9.66 48.00 41.03
N LYS A 680 8.54 48.48 40.45
CA LYS A 680 7.13 48.12 40.67
C LYS A 680 6.29 48.15 39.37
N GLY A 681 5.16 47.44 39.38
CA GLY A 681 3.86 48.10 39.13
C GLY A 681 3.22 48.01 37.75
N MET A 682 2.46 46.92 37.53
CA MET A 682 1.20 46.86 36.75
C MET A 682 1.27 47.08 35.22
N GLY A 683 0.34 46.40 34.51
CA GLY A 683 0.14 46.53 33.06
C GLY A 683 -1.09 47.38 32.71
N MET A 684 -1.37 47.52 31.42
CA MET A 684 -2.56 48.21 30.90
C MET A 684 -3.51 47.23 30.23
N GLU A 685 -4.71 47.08 30.81
CA GLU A 685 -5.90 46.73 30.03
C GLU A 685 -6.40 47.96 29.26
N ILE A 686 -7.10 47.73 28.15
CA ILE A 686 -7.72 48.80 27.35
C ILE A 686 -9.09 49.13 27.95
N LYS A 687 -9.30 50.38 28.36
CA LYS A 687 -10.58 50.82 28.94
C LYS A 687 -11.67 51.01 27.89
N VAL A 688 -12.85 50.46 28.20
CA VAL A 688 -14.15 50.91 27.68
C VAL A 688 -14.61 52.14 28.47
N HIS A 689 -15.48 52.98 27.89
CA HIS A 689 -15.99 54.20 28.52
C HIS A 689 -17.17 53.93 29.47
N ASP A 690 -17.23 54.68 30.57
CA ASP A 690 -18.29 54.66 31.59
C ASP A 690 -19.64 55.24 31.11
N LEU A 691 -20.73 54.95 31.85
CA LEU A 691 -21.45 55.96 32.66
C LEU A 691 -22.58 55.32 33.53
N LEU A 692 -22.42 55.38 34.86
CA LEU A 692 -23.48 55.50 35.92
C LEU A 692 -24.47 54.31 36.10
N SER A 693 -24.89 53.88 37.30
CA SER A 693 -24.66 54.31 38.71
C SER A 693 -24.75 53.13 39.70
N SER A 694 -24.29 53.32 40.94
CA SER A 694 -24.23 52.34 42.07
C SER A 694 -25.15 52.79 43.25
N PRO A 695 -25.19 52.17 44.46
CA PRO A 695 -24.66 50.86 44.93
C PRO A 695 -25.70 49.93 45.68
N PRO A 696 -25.63 49.55 46.98
CA PRO A 696 -25.50 48.14 47.45
C PRO A 696 -26.56 47.74 48.55
N PRO A 697 -26.39 46.78 49.52
CA PRO A 697 -25.32 45.79 49.81
C PRO A 697 -25.74 44.36 50.31
N ASN A 698 -24.72 43.50 50.54
CA ASN A 698 -24.57 42.44 51.57
C ASN A 698 -25.31 41.06 51.51
N ALA A 699 -24.47 40.02 51.27
CA ALA A 699 -24.30 38.77 52.05
C ALA A 699 -25.32 37.59 51.95
N PRO A 700 -24.86 36.32 52.19
CA PRO A 700 -25.62 35.07 51.91
C PRO A 700 -26.11 34.36 53.23
N PRO A 701 -26.92 33.26 53.21
CA PRO A 701 -26.45 31.91 52.83
C PRO A 701 -27.50 30.93 52.19
N THR A 702 -27.05 29.71 51.91
CA THR A 702 -27.82 28.45 51.70
C THR A 702 -28.65 28.04 52.94
N PRO A 703 -29.59 27.04 52.94
CA PRO A 703 -29.61 25.81 52.11
C PRO A 703 -31.01 25.17 51.77
N CYS A 704 -30.96 23.89 51.34
CA CYS A 704 -31.93 22.80 51.61
C CYS A 704 -33.31 22.69 50.90
N SER A 705 -33.35 21.76 49.93
CA SER A 705 -34.10 20.48 49.94
C SER A 705 -35.65 20.40 49.88
N ALA A 706 -36.09 19.34 49.17
CA ALA A 706 -37.36 18.61 49.35
C ALA A 706 -38.64 19.32 48.85
N GLU A 707 -39.71 18.65 48.38
CA GLU A 707 -39.91 17.23 48.03
C GLU A 707 -41.08 17.06 47.03
N TYR A 708 -41.53 15.82 46.77
CA TYR A 708 -42.79 15.34 46.15
C TYR A 708 -43.77 16.33 45.46
N GLY A 709 -44.41 16.00 44.32
CA GLY A 709 -44.48 14.72 43.61
C GLY A 709 -45.85 14.51 42.95
N GLY A 710 -45.94 13.68 41.91
CA GLY A 710 -47.18 13.45 41.14
C GLY A 710 -47.58 14.61 40.22
N ASP A 711 -48.55 14.45 39.32
CA ASP A 711 -49.08 13.19 38.78
C ASP A 711 -49.72 13.38 37.39
N ASP A 712 -50.02 12.26 36.73
CA ASP A 712 -50.92 12.02 35.58
C ASP A 712 -51.41 13.14 34.61
N GLY A 713 -51.41 12.77 33.32
CA GLY A 713 -52.42 13.22 32.33
C GLY A 713 -52.06 14.39 31.39
N GLY A 714 -52.64 14.48 30.18
CA GLY A 714 -53.62 13.55 29.59
C GLY A 714 -54.37 14.05 28.34
N GLY A 715 -53.68 14.58 27.31
CA GLY A 715 -54.32 15.05 26.06
C GLY A 715 -55.07 16.39 26.19
N SER A 716 -55.85 16.90 25.21
CA SER A 716 -56.01 16.56 23.78
C SER A 716 -56.78 17.69 23.04
N VAL A 717 -56.93 17.59 21.70
CA VAL A 717 -57.91 18.29 20.82
C VAL A 717 -57.76 19.80 20.50
N ALA A 718 -57.18 20.05 19.30
CA ALA A 718 -57.66 20.89 18.18
C ALA A 718 -58.09 22.39 18.28
N SER A 719 -57.43 23.20 17.41
CA SER A 719 -58.03 24.18 16.46
C SER A 719 -58.56 25.54 17.00
N ALA A 720 -58.79 26.61 16.19
CA ALA A 720 -58.77 26.77 14.73
C ALA A 720 -58.51 28.24 14.25
N SER A 721 -58.30 28.41 12.93
CA SER A 721 -58.74 29.56 12.09
C SER A 721 -58.03 30.94 12.17
N VAL A 722 -57.71 31.50 10.99
CA VAL A 722 -58.06 32.87 10.55
C VAL A 722 -58.07 32.94 9.00
N ARG A 723 -58.80 33.90 8.40
CA ARG A 723 -58.98 34.11 6.93
C ARG A 723 -58.02 35.26 6.43
N SER A 724 -58.01 35.83 5.21
CA SER A 724 -58.91 35.90 4.03
C SER A 724 -58.22 36.53 2.78
N GLY A 725 -58.81 36.37 1.56
CA GLY A 725 -58.53 37.17 0.33
C GLY A 725 -57.67 36.44 -0.73
N LYS A 726 -58.02 36.21 -2.02
CA LYS A 726 -58.67 36.98 -3.13
C LYS A 726 -57.80 38.15 -3.64
N ARG A 727 -57.51 38.33 -4.96
CA ARG A 727 -58.01 37.69 -6.22
C ARG A 727 -57.06 37.93 -7.43
N ARG A 728 -57.13 37.04 -8.45
CA ARG A 728 -57.01 37.18 -9.96
C ARG A 728 -56.69 38.58 -10.57
N PHE A 729 -56.04 38.78 -11.73
CA PHE A 729 -55.48 38.00 -12.89
C PHE A 729 -54.55 38.96 -13.72
N GLY A 730 -53.85 38.64 -14.84
CA GLY A 730 -53.64 37.41 -15.65
C GLY A 730 -53.80 37.61 -17.19
N ARG A 731 -52.94 36.97 -18.04
CA ARG A 731 -52.84 36.98 -19.55
C ARG A 731 -52.04 38.14 -20.20
N THR A 732 -51.46 38.08 -21.44
CA THR A 732 -50.80 37.05 -22.33
C THR A 732 -50.10 37.81 -23.51
N VAL A 733 -49.15 37.19 -24.25
CA VAL A 733 -48.50 37.67 -25.53
C VAL A 733 -47.44 38.79 -25.35
N GLY A 734 -46.34 38.90 -26.12
CA GLY A 734 -45.68 37.98 -27.07
C GLY A 734 -44.89 38.69 -28.21
N GLY A 735 -43.63 38.29 -28.46
CA GLY A 735 -42.75 38.84 -29.52
C GLY A 735 -42.09 40.20 -29.19
N LEU A 736 -41.19 40.78 -29.98
CA LEU A 736 -40.30 40.27 -31.06
C LEU A 736 -39.24 41.36 -31.41
N LEU A 737 -37.98 40.99 -31.72
CA LEU A 737 -36.84 41.91 -32.02
C LEU A 737 -36.41 42.83 -30.84
N GLY A 738 -35.21 43.45 -30.82
CA GLY A 738 -34.08 43.37 -31.75
C GLY A 738 -32.80 44.10 -31.26
N ARG A 739 -31.70 43.92 -32.02
CA ARG A 739 -30.34 44.48 -31.83
C ARG A 739 -30.25 45.95 -31.36
N SER A 740 -29.19 46.28 -30.59
CA SER A 740 -28.06 47.15 -31.03
C SER A 740 -27.48 48.08 -29.94
N LYS A 741 -26.16 47.93 -29.68
CA LYS A 741 -25.18 48.94 -29.21
C LYS A 741 -25.50 49.80 -27.98
N GLY A 742 -24.71 49.58 -26.94
CA GLY A 742 -24.24 50.56 -25.95
C GLY A 742 -22.80 50.19 -25.63
#